data_AF-A0A091ELT7-F1
#
_entry.id   AF-A0A091ELT7-F1
#
_cell.length_a   1.000
_cell.length_b   1.000
_cell.length_c   1.000
_cell.angle_alpha   90.00
_cell.angle_beta   90.00
_cell.angle_gamma   90.00
#
_symmetry.space_group_name_H-M   'P 1'
#
loop_
_entity.id
_entity.type
_entity.pdbx_description
1 polymer ?
#
loop_
_entity_poly.entity_id
_entity_poly.type
_entity_poly.pdbx_seq_one_letter_code
_entity_poly.pdbx_strand_id
1 'polypeptide(L)'
;MTEYKLVVVGAGGVGKSALTIQLIQNHFVDEYDPTIEDSYRKQVVIDGETCLLDILDTAGQEEYSAMRDQYMRTGEGFLCVFAINNTKSFEDIHHYREQIKRVKDSEDVPMVLVGNKCDLPSRTVDTKQAQDLARSYGIPFIETSAKTRQGVDDAFYTLVREIRKHKEKMSKDVFPPKNTAPNNTIGFDNVSSKLEFKERNALARNGFKTLPITVGGCPEGRDRGCCTSGSKKKKITKAEQLKQLQEEEEKRLREAEEARLKFEKELERLEKQRIEKEKWQQLEKKDLERRPEELEELYSLEECFPEAEKLKQDSRSLSQWNHYIQCDGSPDPSVPQEMNTFISLWKEETNETFETVIEKSKLVLQLIEKLKLMLLETAPHDLREKNITQYEGSISELQELLHLKFNIATEILLRQASTLADLDNGNMEKIIQDENVTLYVWANLKKNPRYKSVRFSNTKTGFEIPRILATSDIALRLLHTHYDHVTPLPSAPAQSPSPTPRPLSAGSQLCKGEAESTADADGPEDQADSKPRERGSVFIQEEERKVDEQGDPEVQMASVEKEAKAAEGDLEMKLLSEMVAAAQLDLIKNAPEKPEVSESKEVDLCQFTILGGVYHLDILELPPQCKPVKGWMMVEILKEGLQKFAYPPEITEDFETENAFPPVEVTLQIQEKVTFFEEPVVARWDAEGKYWRTDGISDVYYSSEDRLVSFKLETFGPVTLMQDTHINMPYQSWELRPLGMNKALLTVTTVFTEIQIQIKENLCVLASIKVKDKEHGSVLEGKWMAPVPFIIALKETGLNIFPTVYSHFYVAINNKASTTLYLFLYWQVPLVEMKAYQQMALLSSAFAFGWSKWNTLCNSTNVVFKVRETLTEEHPIDIPNWALFMFSGDRAWRLKINEESESFSEALGEETEFHSTLYHMVKDAASKEAVEKVRSSSCQFVDSVCYMLLSTRVLSYS
;
A
#
# COMPACT_ATOMS: atom_id res chain seq x y z
N MET A 1 39.08 -6.97 2.18
CA MET A 1 39.01 -6.55 0.76
C MET A 1 39.35 -5.08 0.75
N THR A 2 40.31 -4.65 -0.06
CA THR A 2 40.83 -3.28 -0.02
C THR A 2 39.93 -2.35 -0.81
N GLU A 3 39.48 -1.26 -0.20
CA GLU A 3 38.75 -0.18 -0.87
C GLU A 3 39.73 0.84 -1.46
N TYR A 4 39.40 1.38 -2.63
CA TYR A 4 40.13 2.47 -3.28
C TYR A 4 39.14 3.52 -3.78
N LYS A 5 39.21 4.74 -3.24
CA LYS A 5 38.36 5.87 -3.65
C LYS A 5 38.98 6.58 -4.85
N LEU A 6 38.31 6.49 -6.00
CA LEU A 6 38.76 7.08 -7.26
C LEU A 6 37.84 8.25 -7.64
N VAL A 7 38.39 9.36 -8.14
CA VAL A 7 37.59 10.52 -8.57
C VAL A 7 37.90 10.86 -10.03
N VAL A 8 36.87 11.03 -10.85
CA VAL A 8 37.00 11.30 -12.29
C VAL A 8 36.74 12.78 -12.56
N VAL A 9 37.78 13.54 -12.87
CA VAL A 9 37.73 15.01 -13.05
C VAL A 9 38.01 15.42 -14.50
N GLY A 10 37.55 16.61 -14.88
CA GLY A 10 37.68 17.13 -16.25
C GLY A 10 36.45 17.90 -16.69
N ALA A 11 36.61 18.67 -17.78
CA ALA A 11 35.61 19.61 -18.30
C ALA A 11 34.26 18.95 -18.69
N GLY A 12 33.24 19.78 -18.96
CA GLY A 12 31.96 19.33 -19.51
C GLY A 12 32.13 18.58 -20.85
N GLY A 13 31.27 17.62 -21.12
CA GLY A 13 31.24 16.89 -22.41
C GLY A 13 32.42 15.95 -22.71
N VAL A 14 33.47 15.86 -21.87
CA VAL A 14 34.65 14.99 -22.16
C VAL A 14 34.37 13.49 -22.06
N GLY A 15 33.22 13.09 -21.50
CA GLY A 15 32.78 11.70 -21.39
C GLY A 15 33.28 10.96 -20.15
N LYS A 16 33.32 11.63 -18.99
CA LYS A 16 33.72 11.05 -17.70
C LYS A 16 32.74 9.96 -17.26
N SER A 17 31.46 10.31 -17.19
CA SER A 17 30.32 9.42 -16.93
C SER A 17 30.30 8.23 -17.90
N ALA A 18 30.54 8.48 -19.19
CA ALA A 18 30.61 7.42 -20.20
C ALA A 18 31.77 6.43 -19.97
N LEU A 19 32.93 6.88 -19.48
CA LEU A 19 34.03 5.98 -19.07
C LEU A 19 33.66 5.17 -17.83
N THR A 20 33.04 5.80 -16.83
CA THR A 20 32.61 5.12 -15.61
C THR A 20 31.51 4.09 -15.89
N ILE A 21 30.46 4.46 -16.62
CA ILE A 21 29.35 3.57 -17.01
C ILE A 21 29.87 2.39 -17.85
N GLN A 22 30.77 2.63 -18.81
CA GLN A 22 31.41 1.56 -19.58
C GLN A 22 32.25 0.61 -18.69
N LEU A 23 32.93 1.12 -17.65
CA LEU A 23 33.61 0.26 -16.67
C LEU A 23 32.61 -0.56 -15.84
N ILE A 24 31.55 0.06 -15.31
CA ILE A 24 30.61 -0.59 -14.38
C ILE A 24 29.72 -1.60 -15.11
N GLN A 25 29.02 -1.14 -16.15
CA GLN A 25 27.90 -1.84 -16.79
C GLN A 25 28.28 -2.55 -18.10
N ASN A 26 29.48 -2.28 -18.66
CA ASN A 26 29.88 -2.72 -20.01
C ASN A 26 28.99 -2.13 -21.12
N HIS A 27 28.40 -0.96 -20.86
CA HIS A 27 27.44 -0.27 -21.73
C HIS A 27 27.95 1.14 -22.07
N PHE A 28 27.53 1.68 -23.21
CA PHE A 28 27.87 3.03 -23.66
C PHE A 28 26.60 3.79 -24.02
N VAL A 29 26.39 4.92 -23.35
CA VAL A 29 25.30 5.87 -23.58
C VAL A 29 25.81 6.94 -24.55
N ASP A 30 25.12 7.14 -25.68
CA ASP A 30 25.46 8.15 -26.69
C ASP A 30 24.83 9.53 -26.39
N GLU A 31 23.79 9.55 -25.54
CA GLU A 31 23.13 10.75 -25.03
C GLU A 31 23.96 11.44 -23.94
N TYR A 32 23.85 12.78 -23.85
CA TYR A 32 24.64 13.59 -22.92
C TYR A 32 23.78 14.16 -21.78
N ASP A 33 23.80 13.47 -20.65
CA ASP A 33 23.26 13.94 -19.37
C ASP A 33 24.34 14.72 -18.58
N PRO A 34 24.12 16.00 -18.20
CA PRO A 34 25.08 16.78 -17.40
C PRO A 34 25.17 16.33 -15.93
N THR A 35 26.03 15.35 -15.64
CA THR A 35 26.33 14.88 -14.27
C THR A 35 26.61 16.02 -13.29
N ILE A 36 25.97 15.98 -12.11
CA ILE A 36 26.31 16.84 -10.96
C ILE A 36 27.35 16.14 -10.07
N GLU A 37 26.97 15.03 -9.44
CA GLU A 37 27.85 14.13 -8.68
C GLU A 37 27.15 12.76 -8.59
N ASP A 38 27.81 11.68 -9.02
CA ASP A 38 27.27 10.31 -8.90
C ASP A 38 28.40 9.35 -8.46
N SER A 39 28.06 8.41 -7.56
CA SER A 39 28.98 7.41 -6.99
C SER A 39 28.66 6.02 -7.52
N TYR A 40 29.70 5.28 -7.92
CA TYR A 40 29.61 3.95 -8.50
C TYR A 40 30.59 2.99 -7.82
N ARG A 41 30.15 1.75 -7.56
CA ARG A 41 30.97 0.74 -6.88
C ARG A 41 31.15 -0.52 -7.70
N LYS A 42 32.39 -1.03 -7.80
CA LYS A 42 32.71 -2.27 -8.53
C LYS A 42 33.76 -3.11 -7.81
N GLN A 43 33.44 -4.39 -7.61
CA GLN A 43 34.40 -5.41 -7.20
C GLN A 43 35.21 -5.87 -8.42
N VAL A 44 36.54 -5.82 -8.31
CA VAL A 44 37.48 -6.22 -9.37
C VAL A 44 38.69 -6.94 -8.78
N VAL A 45 39.45 -7.65 -9.62
CA VAL A 45 40.73 -8.26 -9.26
C VAL A 45 41.84 -7.57 -10.04
N ILE A 46 42.70 -6.83 -9.36
CA ILE A 46 43.79 -6.06 -9.98
C ILE A 46 45.11 -6.61 -9.48
N ASP A 47 45.91 -7.15 -10.40
CA ASP A 47 47.21 -7.78 -10.15
C ASP A 47 47.16 -8.96 -9.15
N GLY A 48 46.02 -9.66 -9.11
CA GLY A 48 45.77 -10.82 -8.24
C GLY A 48 45.12 -10.50 -6.88
N GLU A 49 45.01 -9.23 -6.49
CA GLU A 49 44.29 -8.81 -5.29
C GLU A 49 42.86 -8.37 -5.62
N THR A 50 41.88 -8.92 -4.90
CA THR A 50 40.47 -8.51 -4.97
C THR A 50 40.23 -7.22 -4.19
N CYS A 51 39.74 -6.18 -4.87
CA CYS A 51 39.52 -4.85 -4.31
C CYS A 51 38.17 -4.25 -4.74
N LEU A 52 37.70 -3.27 -3.96
CA LEU A 52 36.50 -2.47 -4.23
C LEU A 52 36.94 -1.12 -4.78
N LEU A 53 36.48 -0.77 -5.98
CA LEU A 53 36.58 0.60 -6.49
C LEU A 53 35.33 1.35 -6.03
N ASP A 54 35.53 2.49 -5.38
CA ASP A 54 34.50 3.47 -5.04
C ASP A 54 34.76 4.71 -5.91
N ILE A 55 34.04 4.82 -7.02
CA ILE A 55 34.33 5.75 -8.12
C ILE A 55 33.32 6.90 -8.07
N LEU A 56 33.81 8.12 -7.93
CA LEU A 56 33.00 9.33 -8.02
C LEU A 56 33.18 10.00 -9.39
N ASP A 57 32.09 10.20 -10.12
CA ASP A 57 32.04 11.08 -11.28
C ASP A 57 31.50 12.46 -10.90
N THR A 58 31.95 13.51 -11.57
CA THR A 58 31.85 14.89 -11.06
C THR A 58 31.43 15.91 -12.12
N ALA A 59 30.68 16.95 -11.73
CA ALA A 59 30.30 18.07 -12.59
C ALA A 59 31.47 18.69 -13.36
N GLY A 60 31.32 18.81 -14.68
CA GLY A 60 32.32 19.42 -15.57
C GLY A 60 32.25 20.94 -15.67
N GLN A 61 31.15 21.57 -15.23
CA GLN A 61 30.89 23.01 -15.29
C GLN A 61 31.56 23.78 -14.14
N GLU A 62 31.92 25.04 -14.37
CA GLU A 62 32.62 25.90 -13.39
C GLU A 62 31.71 26.38 -12.24
N GLU A 63 30.40 26.43 -12.48
CA GLU A 63 29.37 26.93 -11.55
C GLU A 63 29.32 26.15 -10.21
N TYR A 64 29.73 24.88 -10.21
CA TYR A 64 29.77 24.01 -9.03
C TYR A 64 31.09 24.07 -8.23
N SER A 65 31.93 25.08 -8.46
CA SER A 65 33.28 25.23 -7.89
C SER A 65 33.38 24.99 -6.38
N ALA A 66 32.39 25.43 -5.59
CA ALA A 66 32.40 25.32 -4.13
C ALA A 66 32.30 23.89 -3.58
N MET A 67 31.60 22.99 -4.29
CA MET A 67 31.48 21.57 -3.88
C MET A 67 32.72 20.75 -4.23
N ARG A 68 33.48 21.17 -5.27
CA ARG A 68 34.66 20.43 -5.77
C ARG A 68 35.71 20.13 -4.70
N ASP A 69 35.98 21.10 -3.83
CA ASP A 69 36.98 20.97 -2.77
C ASP A 69 36.57 19.94 -1.69
N GLN A 70 35.31 19.46 -1.64
CA GLN A 70 34.88 18.41 -0.70
C GLN A 70 35.28 17.01 -1.19
N TYR A 71 34.90 16.62 -2.40
CA TYR A 71 35.26 15.30 -2.92
C TYR A 71 36.74 15.16 -3.30
N MET A 72 37.41 16.27 -3.66
CA MET A 72 38.87 16.26 -3.85
C MET A 72 39.64 15.98 -2.54
N ARG A 73 39.03 16.19 -1.35
CA ARG A 73 39.60 15.74 -0.07
C ARG A 73 39.49 14.23 0.12
N THR A 74 38.39 13.59 -0.29
CA THR A 74 38.12 12.17 -0.02
C THR A 74 38.73 11.19 -1.03
N GLY A 75 38.91 11.58 -2.29
CA GLY A 75 39.51 10.72 -3.33
C GLY A 75 40.97 10.33 -3.05
N GLU A 76 41.33 9.06 -3.16
CA GLU A 76 42.71 8.57 -3.00
C GLU A 76 43.54 8.69 -4.27
N GLY A 77 42.89 8.74 -5.43
CA GLY A 77 43.52 9.01 -6.72
C GLY A 77 42.55 9.54 -7.76
N PHE A 78 43.09 10.18 -8.80
CA PHE A 78 42.32 10.98 -9.76
C PHE A 78 42.53 10.56 -11.22
N LEU A 79 41.43 10.37 -11.96
CA LEU A 79 41.48 10.33 -13.43
C LEU A 79 41.26 11.73 -13.97
N CYS A 80 42.26 12.29 -14.63
CA CYS A 80 42.19 13.61 -15.25
C CYS A 80 41.83 13.45 -16.74
N VAL A 81 40.56 13.65 -17.07
CA VAL A 81 39.99 13.32 -18.38
C VAL A 81 39.86 14.57 -19.27
N PHE A 82 40.42 14.50 -20.47
CA PHE A 82 40.14 15.43 -21.57
C PHE A 82 39.61 14.66 -22.79
N ALA A 83 39.07 15.36 -23.79
CA ALA A 83 38.69 14.74 -25.06
C ALA A 83 39.68 15.12 -26.17
N ILE A 84 40.17 14.13 -26.93
CA ILE A 84 41.22 14.36 -27.97
C ILE A 84 40.78 15.26 -29.13
N ASN A 85 39.48 15.58 -29.23
CA ASN A 85 38.89 16.50 -30.19
C ASN A 85 38.56 17.89 -29.61
N ASN A 86 38.94 18.18 -28.37
CA ASN A 86 38.73 19.46 -27.70
C ASN A 86 40.00 19.93 -26.98
N THR A 87 40.78 20.78 -27.65
CA THR A 87 42.04 21.33 -27.12
C THR A 87 41.86 22.15 -25.84
N LYS A 88 40.74 22.88 -25.67
CA LYS A 88 40.47 23.61 -24.42
C LYS A 88 40.39 22.65 -23.22
N SER A 89 39.71 21.51 -23.39
CA SER A 89 39.59 20.50 -22.33
C SER A 89 40.94 19.86 -21.94
N PHE A 90 41.95 19.93 -22.83
CA PHE A 90 43.32 19.50 -22.55
C PHE A 90 44.13 20.57 -21.80
N GLU A 91 43.93 21.85 -22.13
CA GLU A 91 44.50 22.98 -21.37
C GLU A 91 43.96 23.01 -19.93
N ASP A 92 42.65 22.76 -19.75
CA ASP A 92 41.97 22.76 -18.44
C ASP A 92 42.53 21.74 -17.44
N ILE A 93 43.18 20.67 -17.92
CA ILE A 93 43.84 19.65 -17.08
C ILE A 93 44.86 20.29 -16.12
N HIS A 94 45.54 21.38 -16.52
CA HIS A 94 46.45 22.08 -15.63
C HIS A 94 45.73 22.66 -14.41
N HIS A 95 44.56 23.26 -14.61
CA HIS A 95 43.75 23.82 -13.53
C HIS A 95 43.20 22.73 -12.60
N TYR A 96 42.70 21.61 -13.15
CA TYR A 96 42.27 20.46 -12.33
C TYR A 96 43.42 19.87 -11.51
N ARG A 97 44.63 19.73 -12.08
CA ARG A 97 45.82 19.23 -11.38
C ARG A 97 46.19 20.11 -10.18
N GLU A 98 46.32 21.42 -10.38
CA GLU A 98 46.73 22.32 -9.29
C GLU A 98 45.62 22.50 -8.24
N GLN A 99 44.33 22.39 -8.60
CA GLN A 99 43.25 22.32 -7.62
C GLN A 99 43.38 21.07 -6.74
N ILE A 100 43.58 19.87 -7.34
CA ILE A 100 43.77 18.63 -6.56
C ILE A 100 44.97 18.76 -5.61
N LYS A 101 46.11 19.25 -6.10
CA LYS A 101 47.33 19.43 -5.28
C LYS A 101 47.08 20.40 -4.11
N ARG A 102 46.41 21.53 -4.35
CA ARG A 102 46.01 22.49 -3.30
C ARG A 102 45.08 21.86 -2.25
N VAL A 103 44.14 21.03 -2.69
CA VAL A 103 43.13 20.41 -1.80
C VAL A 103 43.69 19.19 -1.05
N LYS A 104 44.75 18.56 -1.57
CA LYS A 104 45.47 17.45 -0.94
C LYS A 104 46.67 17.83 -0.08
N ASP A 105 47.16 19.07 -0.19
CA ASP A 105 48.39 19.56 0.46
C ASP A 105 49.60 18.63 0.18
N SER A 106 49.70 18.13 -1.05
CA SER A 106 50.77 17.23 -1.51
C SER A 106 51.13 17.45 -2.99
N GLU A 107 52.42 17.33 -3.30
CA GLU A 107 52.94 17.33 -4.67
C GLU A 107 52.94 15.93 -5.31
N ASP A 108 53.02 14.86 -4.51
CA ASP A 108 52.91 13.47 -4.94
C ASP A 108 51.48 12.99 -4.61
N VAL A 109 50.61 12.98 -5.63
CA VAL A 109 49.22 12.54 -5.53
C VAL A 109 48.97 11.56 -6.68
N PRO A 110 48.39 10.37 -6.45
CA PRO A 110 48.09 9.43 -7.52
C PRO A 110 47.13 10.03 -8.56
N MET A 111 47.60 10.21 -9.79
CA MET A 111 46.77 10.64 -10.92
C MET A 111 47.12 9.83 -12.18
N VAL A 112 46.16 9.75 -13.12
CA VAL A 112 46.38 9.27 -14.50
C VAL A 112 45.77 10.26 -15.47
N LEU A 113 46.50 10.63 -16.52
CA LEU A 113 45.99 11.46 -17.60
C LEU A 113 45.23 10.58 -18.62
N VAL A 114 44.00 10.97 -18.96
CA VAL A 114 43.11 10.18 -19.83
C VAL A 114 42.69 11.01 -21.04
N GLY A 115 43.15 10.61 -22.23
CA GLY A 115 42.76 11.21 -23.51
C GLY A 115 41.59 10.46 -24.14
N ASN A 116 40.37 10.86 -23.82
CA ASN A 116 39.15 10.16 -24.21
C ASN A 116 38.69 10.50 -25.65
N LYS A 117 37.77 9.68 -26.17
CA LYS A 117 37.19 9.74 -27.52
C LYS A 117 38.20 9.47 -28.64
N CYS A 118 39.17 8.58 -28.41
CA CYS A 118 40.21 8.23 -29.38
C CYS A 118 39.70 7.51 -30.64
N ASP A 119 38.42 7.11 -30.64
CA ASP A 119 37.67 6.60 -31.79
C ASP A 119 37.25 7.69 -32.81
N LEU A 120 37.24 8.96 -32.41
CA LEU A 120 36.80 10.05 -33.29
C LEU A 120 37.92 10.47 -34.27
N PRO A 121 37.63 10.65 -35.57
CA PRO A 121 38.62 11.09 -36.55
C PRO A 121 39.03 12.57 -36.40
N SER A 122 38.26 13.37 -35.66
CA SER A 122 38.45 14.81 -35.46
C SER A 122 39.46 15.14 -34.35
N ARG A 123 40.62 14.47 -34.34
CA ARG A 123 41.70 14.74 -33.37
C ARG A 123 42.22 16.18 -33.49
N THR A 124 42.27 16.89 -32.37
CA THR A 124 42.90 18.22 -32.21
C THR A 124 44.05 18.23 -31.20
N VAL A 125 44.26 17.14 -30.47
CA VAL A 125 45.37 16.95 -29.53
C VAL A 125 46.17 15.70 -29.92
N ASP A 126 47.45 15.87 -30.20
CA ASP A 126 48.35 14.76 -30.58
C ASP A 126 48.71 13.90 -29.37
N THR A 127 48.78 12.58 -29.57
CA THR A 127 49.24 11.60 -28.57
C THR A 127 50.59 12.01 -27.95
N LYS A 128 51.49 12.60 -28.75
CA LYS A 128 52.79 13.10 -28.28
C LYS A 128 52.66 14.27 -27.30
N GLN A 129 51.79 15.24 -27.59
CA GLN A 129 51.57 16.40 -26.71
C GLN A 129 51.05 15.94 -25.34
N ALA A 130 50.11 15.00 -25.32
CA ALA A 130 49.58 14.44 -24.08
C ALA A 130 50.60 13.55 -23.33
N GLN A 131 51.41 12.76 -24.04
CA GLN A 131 52.52 11.99 -23.46
C GLN A 131 53.61 12.91 -22.86
N ASP A 132 53.95 14.00 -23.53
CA ASP A 132 54.95 14.95 -23.06
C ASP A 132 54.43 15.75 -21.84
N LEU A 133 53.14 16.14 -21.83
CA LEU A 133 52.49 16.75 -20.67
C LEU A 133 52.46 15.79 -19.47
N ALA A 134 52.02 14.55 -19.65
CA ALA A 134 52.00 13.55 -18.57
C ALA A 134 53.41 13.26 -18.03
N ARG A 135 54.42 13.20 -18.91
CA ARG A 135 55.83 13.07 -18.50
C ARG A 135 56.32 14.28 -17.70
N SER A 136 55.86 15.49 -18.03
CA SER A 136 56.19 16.71 -17.26
C SER A 136 55.55 16.71 -15.86
N TYR A 137 54.40 16.05 -15.70
CA TYR A 137 53.71 15.89 -14.42
C TYR A 137 54.13 14.64 -13.63
N GLY A 138 54.89 13.71 -14.24
CA GLY A 138 55.33 12.46 -13.63
C GLY A 138 54.28 11.34 -13.58
N ILE A 139 53.18 11.46 -14.34
CA ILE A 139 52.01 10.57 -14.24
C ILE A 139 51.83 9.69 -15.49
N PRO A 140 51.13 8.54 -15.41
CA PRO A 140 50.77 7.74 -16.58
C PRO A 140 49.81 8.48 -17.52
N PHE A 141 49.85 8.13 -18.80
CA PHE A 141 48.90 8.60 -19.83
C PHE A 141 48.34 7.43 -20.62
N ILE A 142 47.01 7.43 -20.82
CA ILE A 142 46.27 6.41 -21.57
C ILE A 142 45.27 7.12 -22.49
N GLU A 143 45.24 6.74 -23.78
CA GLU A 143 44.16 7.14 -24.69
C GLU A 143 43.00 6.14 -24.58
N THR A 144 41.77 6.65 -24.46
CA THR A 144 40.58 5.84 -24.21
C THR A 144 39.45 6.15 -25.17
N SER A 145 38.56 5.17 -25.33
CA SER A 145 37.24 5.38 -25.91
C SER A 145 36.21 4.69 -25.03
N ALA A 146 35.30 5.46 -24.46
CA ALA A 146 34.10 4.92 -23.82
C ALA A 146 33.21 4.14 -24.83
N LYS A 147 33.26 4.49 -26.13
CA LYS A 147 32.42 3.90 -27.19
C LYS A 147 32.92 2.54 -27.67
N THR A 148 34.25 2.36 -27.81
CA THR A 148 34.86 1.07 -28.20
C THR A 148 35.41 0.26 -27.01
N ARG A 149 35.28 0.78 -25.78
CA ARG A 149 35.89 0.29 -24.53
C ARG A 149 37.44 0.30 -24.52
N GLN A 150 38.10 0.75 -25.58
CA GLN A 150 39.56 0.83 -25.64
C GLN A 150 40.13 1.61 -24.44
N GLY A 151 41.06 1.00 -23.71
CA GLY A 151 41.78 1.59 -22.58
C GLY A 151 40.96 1.89 -21.31
N VAL A 152 39.65 1.58 -21.28
CA VAL A 152 38.76 1.94 -20.16
C VAL A 152 39.16 1.22 -18.88
N ASP A 153 39.19 -0.12 -18.89
CA ASP A 153 39.64 -0.92 -17.74
C ASP A 153 41.09 -0.56 -17.33
N ASP A 154 41.99 -0.34 -18.30
CA ASP A 154 43.39 0.03 -18.05
C ASP A 154 43.56 1.38 -17.33
N ALA A 155 42.72 2.37 -17.60
CA ALA A 155 42.78 3.67 -16.94
C ALA A 155 42.55 3.56 -15.43
N PHE A 156 41.46 2.92 -15.03
CA PHE A 156 41.12 2.71 -13.61
C PHE A 156 42.11 1.75 -12.93
N TYR A 157 42.53 0.67 -13.59
CA TYR A 157 43.48 -0.28 -12.99
C TYR A 157 44.89 0.30 -12.85
N THR A 158 45.31 1.18 -13.77
CA THR A 158 46.58 1.92 -13.64
C THR A 158 46.53 2.92 -12.49
N LEU A 159 45.41 3.61 -12.28
CA LEU A 159 45.26 4.51 -11.14
C LEU A 159 45.36 3.76 -9.79
N VAL A 160 44.75 2.58 -9.66
CA VAL A 160 44.90 1.74 -8.45
C VAL A 160 46.36 1.33 -8.22
N ARG A 161 47.11 1.04 -9.29
CA ARG A 161 48.56 0.75 -9.20
C ARG A 161 49.37 1.96 -8.71
N GLU A 162 49.05 3.17 -9.14
CA GLU A 162 49.69 4.38 -8.60
C GLU A 162 49.33 4.64 -7.12
N ILE A 163 48.09 4.39 -6.70
CA ILE A 163 47.70 4.47 -5.28
C ILE A 163 48.47 3.43 -4.44
N ARG A 164 48.62 2.20 -4.94
CA ARG A 164 49.46 1.16 -4.29
C ARG A 164 50.91 1.61 -4.15
N LYS A 165 51.54 2.08 -5.24
CA LYS A 165 52.92 2.62 -5.22
C LYS A 165 53.09 3.78 -4.24
N HIS A 166 52.12 4.69 -4.17
CA HIS A 166 52.16 5.82 -3.22
C HIS A 166 52.08 5.34 -1.76
N LYS A 167 51.13 4.45 -1.43
CA LYS A 167 51.06 3.80 -0.11
C LYS A 167 52.34 3.03 0.25
N GLU A 168 53.00 2.42 -0.74
CA GLU A 168 54.30 1.75 -0.59
C GLU A 168 55.51 2.68 -0.43
N LYS A 169 55.48 3.91 -0.94
CA LYS A 169 56.50 4.93 -0.64
C LYS A 169 56.36 5.36 0.82
N MET A 170 55.16 5.80 1.19
CA MET A 170 54.88 6.33 2.53
C MET A 170 55.14 5.34 3.66
N SER A 171 55.04 4.03 3.42
CA SER A 171 55.38 3.01 4.43
C SER A 171 56.89 2.77 4.62
N LYS A 172 57.74 3.22 3.68
CA LYS A 172 59.21 3.02 3.72
C LYS A 172 59.95 4.20 4.38
N ASP A 173 59.41 5.41 4.31
CA ASP A 173 60.04 6.61 4.88
C ASP A 173 59.96 6.72 6.43
N VAL A 174 59.27 5.78 7.09
CA VAL A 174 59.01 5.84 8.55
C VAL A 174 60.19 5.34 9.41
N PHE A 175 61.12 4.53 8.88
CA PHE A 175 62.25 3.98 9.66
C PHE A 175 63.57 3.81 8.88
N PRO A 176 64.62 4.60 9.19
CA PRO A 176 66.01 4.26 8.86
C PRO A 176 66.61 3.25 9.85
N PRO A 177 67.53 2.36 9.43
CA PRO A 177 67.95 1.21 10.25
C PRO A 177 69.03 1.54 11.30
N LYS A 178 68.98 0.83 12.44
CA LYS A 178 70.13 0.67 13.35
C LYS A 178 70.29 -0.78 13.80
N ASN A 179 71.53 -1.27 13.75
CA ASN A 179 71.92 -2.62 14.10
C ASN A 179 71.82 -2.89 15.61
N THR A 180 71.30 -4.06 16.00
CA THR A 180 71.94 -4.94 17.00
C THR A 180 71.51 -6.39 16.82
N ALA A 181 72.49 -7.27 16.68
CA ALA A 181 72.45 -8.70 16.94
C ALA A 181 73.71 -9.03 17.78
N PRO A 182 73.93 -10.24 18.34
CA PRO A 182 73.11 -11.46 18.34
C PRO A 182 72.58 -11.80 19.78
N ASN A 183 71.86 -12.87 20.10
CA ASN A 183 72.20 -14.29 19.94
C ASN A 183 70.99 -15.25 20.15
N ASN A 184 71.03 -16.38 19.43
CA ASN A 184 70.53 -17.75 19.71
C ASN A 184 69.55 -17.96 20.91
N THR A 185 68.54 -18.84 20.80
CA THR A 185 68.78 -20.31 20.72
C THR A 185 67.50 -21.12 20.36
N ILE A 186 67.56 -21.94 19.30
CA ILE A 186 66.71 -23.15 18.96
C ILE A 186 65.17 -22.94 18.86
N GLY A 187 64.42 -23.49 17.90
CA GLY A 187 64.73 -24.31 16.71
C GLY A 187 63.62 -25.33 16.37
N PHE A 188 63.40 -25.63 15.08
CA PHE A 188 62.41 -26.57 14.49
C PHE A 188 60.90 -26.21 14.60
N ASP A 189 59.99 -26.75 13.77
CA ASP A 189 59.96 -26.82 12.29
C ASP A 189 58.59 -27.28 11.75
N ASN A 190 58.09 -26.62 10.69
CA ASN A 190 57.32 -27.10 9.53
C ASN A 190 56.13 -28.13 9.56
N VAL A 191 55.44 -28.19 8.41
CA VAL A 191 54.38 -29.16 7.96
C VAL A 191 53.00 -28.99 8.63
N SER A 192 51.86 -28.73 7.96
CA SER A 192 51.42 -28.60 6.54
C SER A 192 50.82 -29.82 5.79
N SER A 193 49.48 -29.81 5.71
CA SER A 193 48.64 -30.15 4.53
C SER A 193 48.31 -31.63 4.15
N LYS A 194 47.25 -31.73 3.30
CA LYS A 194 46.69 -32.89 2.54
C LYS A 194 45.77 -33.85 3.32
N LEU A 195 44.59 -34.29 2.86
CA LEU A 195 43.93 -34.60 1.54
C LEU A 195 43.88 -36.11 1.24
N GLU A 196 42.77 -36.54 0.60
CA GLU A 196 42.60 -37.82 -0.14
C GLU A 196 42.55 -39.15 0.68
N PHE A 197 41.89 -40.26 0.29
CA PHE A 197 40.82 -40.56 -0.69
C PHE A 197 40.22 -41.99 -0.47
N LYS A 198 38.97 -42.23 -0.90
CA LYS A 198 38.38 -43.50 -1.44
C LYS A 198 38.22 -44.85 -0.65
N GLU A 199 36.98 -45.38 -0.81
CA GLU A 199 36.57 -46.76 -1.23
C GLU A 199 36.47 -48.03 -0.31
N ARG A 200 35.23 -48.56 -0.28
CA ARG A 200 34.78 -49.98 -0.52
C ARG A 200 34.89 -51.11 0.54
N ASN A 201 33.71 -51.65 0.88
CA ASN A 201 33.31 -53.08 1.02
C ASN A 201 34.01 -53.98 2.09
N ALA A 202 33.42 -55.07 2.63
CA ALA A 202 32.23 -55.86 2.27
C ALA A 202 31.47 -56.46 3.50
N LEU A 203 30.48 -57.33 3.24
CA LEU A 203 29.49 -57.88 4.19
C LEU A 203 30.03 -58.90 5.23
N ALA A 204 29.40 -58.97 6.42
CA ALA A 204 29.21 -60.23 7.17
C ALA A 204 28.03 -60.22 8.19
N ARG A 205 26.89 -60.82 7.79
CA ARG A 205 25.86 -61.59 8.55
C ARG A 205 25.64 -61.46 10.09
N ASN A 206 24.35 -61.30 10.43
CA ASN A 206 23.55 -61.99 11.47
C ASN A 206 23.70 -61.67 12.99
N GLY A 207 22.58 -61.29 13.62
CA GLY A 207 22.00 -62.11 14.71
C GLY A 207 21.51 -61.43 16.01
N PHE A 208 20.30 -61.80 16.44
CA PHE A 208 19.67 -61.64 17.80
C PHE A 208 19.42 -60.18 18.28
N LYS A 209 18.28 -59.78 18.88
CA LYS A 209 17.27 -60.34 19.82
C LYS A 209 17.52 -60.04 21.31
N THR A 210 16.72 -59.11 21.84
CA THR A 210 16.00 -59.11 23.15
C THR A 210 16.74 -59.49 24.44
N LEU A 211 16.67 -58.62 25.46
CA LEU A 211 16.09 -58.92 26.80
C LEU A 211 16.04 -57.63 27.68
N PRO A 212 15.01 -57.41 28.53
CA PRO A 212 14.98 -56.36 29.55
C PRO A 212 15.39 -56.88 30.94
N ILE A 213 15.64 -55.97 31.89
CA ILE A 213 15.92 -56.25 33.32
C ILE A 213 14.92 -55.49 34.21
N THR A 214 14.67 -56.00 35.41
CA THR A 214 13.51 -55.74 36.28
C THR A 214 13.89 -55.17 37.66
N VAL A 215 12.91 -55.17 38.60
CA VAL A 215 12.98 -54.89 40.05
C VAL A 215 12.79 -53.41 40.44
N GLY A 216 11.89 -53.05 41.36
CA GLY A 216 10.89 -53.86 42.10
C GLY A 216 10.15 -53.05 43.20
N GLY A 217 9.21 -53.65 43.94
CA GLY A 217 8.55 -52.98 45.07
C GLY A 217 7.47 -53.80 45.81
N CYS A 218 7.65 -53.97 47.13
CA CYS A 218 6.79 -54.59 48.15
C CYS A 218 7.50 -54.42 49.53
N PRO A 219 6.90 -54.66 50.73
CA PRO A 219 5.52 -55.02 51.08
C PRO A 219 4.88 -54.22 52.27
N GLU A 220 3.67 -54.63 52.68
CA GLU A 220 3.03 -54.63 54.03
C GLU A 220 3.11 -53.44 55.05
N GLY A 221 1.94 -53.14 55.66
CA GLY A 221 1.77 -52.37 56.90
C GLY A 221 0.33 -52.49 57.46
N ARG A 222 0.10 -52.33 58.77
CA ARG A 222 -1.22 -52.52 59.46
C ARG A 222 -1.59 -51.30 60.33
N ASP A 223 -2.88 -51.06 60.57
CA ASP A 223 -3.49 -51.29 61.91
C ASP A 223 -5.03 -51.38 61.85
N ARG A 224 -5.71 -51.33 63.02
CA ARG A 224 -7.07 -51.82 63.29
C ARG A 224 -8.19 -50.77 63.29
N GLY A 225 -9.39 -51.22 62.95
CA GLY A 225 -10.68 -50.64 63.34
C GLY A 225 -11.70 -51.77 63.59
N CYS A 226 -12.54 -51.66 64.63
CA CYS A 226 -13.43 -52.74 65.07
C CYS A 226 -14.91 -52.34 64.93
N CYS A 227 -15.75 -53.25 64.42
CA CYS A 227 -17.17 -53.29 64.73
C CYS A 227 -17.77 -54.69 64.45
N THR A 228 -18.38 -55.32 65.46
CA THR A 228 -19.00 -56.64 65.32
C THR A 228 -20.50 -56.55 65.08
N SER A 229 -20.97 -57.03 63.93
CA SER A 229 -22.33 -57.58 63.80
C SER A 229 -22.32 -58.72 62.76
N GLY A 230 -23.08 -59.79 63.01
CA GLY A 230 -23.08 -60.98 62.16
C GLY A 230 -24.45 -61.25 61.54
N SER A 231 -24.50 -61.53 60.25
CA SER A 231 -25.69 -62.12 59.61
C SER A 231 -25.38 -62.89 58.32
N LYS A 232 -25.51 -64.22 58.42
CA LYS A 232 -25.97 -65.18 57.39
C LYS A 232 -25.55 -64.91 55.93
N LYS A 233 -24.50 -65.60 55.45
CA LYS A 233 -24.35 -65.89 54.01
C LYS A 233 -25.58 -66.64 53.50
N LYS A 234 -26.24 -66.16 52.43
CA LYS A 234 -27.12 -67.02 51.63
C LYS A 234 -26.26 -68.11 50.98
N LYS A 235 -26.71 -69.37 51.02
CA LYS A 235 -26.12 -70.43 50.19
C LYS A 235 -26.63 -70.24 48.76
N ILE A 236 -25.78 -69.68 47.89
CA ILE A 236 -25.96 -69.77 46.44
C ILE A 236 -25.96 -71.27 46.10
N THR A 237 -26.95 -71.72 45.34
CA THR A 237 -27.13 -73.12 44.99
C THR A 237 -26.16 -73.56 43.87
N LYS A 238 -25.92 -74.87 43.76
CA LYS A 238 -25.03 -75.43 42.74
C LYS A 238 -25.52 -75.15 41.30
N ALA A 239 -26.82 -74.85 41.13
CA ALA A 239 -27.41 -74.44 39.85
C ALA A 239 -27.13 -72.97 39.53
N GLU A 240 -27.23 -72.06 40.50
CA GLU A 240 -26.86 -70.65 40.32
C GLU A 240 -25.37 -70.49 40.01
N GLN A 241 -24.50 -71.28 40.65
CA GLN A 241 -23.06 -71.29 40.33
C GLN A 241 -22.78 -71.78 38.90
N LEU A 242 -23.51 -72.79 38.42
CA LEU A 242 -23.39 -73.27 37.04
C LEU A 242 -23.90 -72.21 36.05
N LYS A 243 -25.02 -71.54 36.37
CA LYS A 243 -25.60 -70.48 35.53
C LYS A 243 -24.71 -69.24 35.46
N GLN A 244 -24.06 -68.86 36.55
CA GLN A 244 -23.07 -67.78 36.55
C GLN A 244 -21.83 -68.12 35.71
N LEU A 245 -21.36 -69.38 35.76
CA LEU A 245 -20.30 -69.87 34.86
C LEU A 245 -20.73 -69.81 33.38
N GLN A 246 -21.96 -70.20 33.08
CA GLN A 246 -22.51 -70.14 31.71
C GLN A 246 -22.71 -68.69 31.23
N GLU A 247 -23.21 -67.79 32.08
CA GLU A 247 -23.34 -66.36 31.76
C GLU A 247 -21.97 -65.69 31.58
N GLU A 248 -20.94 -66.11 32.34
CA GLU A 248 -19.57 -65.61 32.17
C GLU A 248 -18.89 -66.18 30.90
N GLU A 249 -19.11 -67.46 30.58
CA GLU A 249 -18.60 -68.10 29.37
C GLU A 249 -19.28 -67.55 28.10
N GLU A 250 -20.60 -67.35 28.13
CA GLU A 250 -21.35 -66.71 27.05
C GLU A 250 -20.96 -65.23 26.89
N LYS A 251 -20.73 -64.51 28.00
CA LYS A 251 -20.19 -63.15 27.95
C LYS A 251 -18.81 -63.11 27.30
N ARG A 252 -17.89 -64.00 27.69
CA ARG A 252 -16.55 -64.12 27.09
C ARG A 252 -16.62 -64.45 25.60
N LEU A 253 -17.59 -65.27 25.17
CA LEU A 253 -17.84 -65.55 23.75
C LEU A 253 -18.29 -64.30 22.99
N ARG A 254 -19.25 -63.53 23.53
CA ARG A 254 -19.70 -62.26 22.93
C ARG A 254 -18.58 -61.21 22.89
N GLU A 255 -17.79 -61.08 23.96
CA GLU A 255 -16.64 -60.17 24.00
C GLU A 255 -15.56 -60.58 22.97
N ALA A 256 -15.33 -61.87 22.77
CA ALA A 256 -14.43 -62.38 21.74
C ALA A 256 -14.98 -62.22 20.31
N GLU A 257 -16.29 -62.34 20.11
CA GLU A 257 -16.95 -62.10 18.83
C GLU A 257 -16.95 -60.61 18.46
N GLU A 258 -17.25 -59.71 19.42
CA GLU A 258 -17.07 -58.27 19.25
C GLU A 258 -15.61 -57.89 18.97
N ALA A 259 -14.65 -58.50 19.66
CA ALA A 259 -13.23 -58.25 19.42
C ALA A 259 -12.81 -58.70 18.01
N ARG A 260 -13.33 -59.84 17.52
CA ARG A 260 -13.13 -60.30 16.14
C ARG A 260 -13.75 -59.34 15.13
N LEU A 261 -14.99 -58.89 15.33
CA LEU A 261 -15.66 -57.95 14.43
C LEU A 261 -14.98 -56.57 14.42
N LYS A 262 -14.43 -56.11 15.55
CA LYS A 262 -13.61 -54.89 15.63
C LYS A 262 -12.30 -55.06 14.87
N PHE A 263 -11.59 -56.16 15.08
CA PHE A 263 -10.33 -56.47 14.38
C PHE A 263 -10.53 -56.65 12.86
N GLU A 264 -11.64 -57.27 12.43
CA GLU A 264 -11.99 -57.43 11.02
C GLU A 264 -12.26 -56.09 10.33
N LYS A 265 -13.05 -55.20 10.97
CA LYS A 265 -13.28 -53.83 10.49
C LYS A 265 -12.01 -52.97 10.50
N GLU A 266 -11.12 -53.18 11.48
CA GLU A 266 -9.84 -52.48 11.55
C GLU A 266 -8.87 -52.96 10.46
N LEU A 267 -8.84 -54.26 10.16
CA LEU A 267 -8.11 -54.83 9.04
C LEU A 267 -8.66 -54.35 7.68
N GLU A 268 -9.99 -54.31 7.52
CA GLU A 268 -10.65 -53.75 6.32
C GLU A 268 -10.31 -52.27 6.14
N ARG A 269 -10.27 -51.49 7.23
CA ARG A 269 -9.86 -50.07 7.22
C ARG A 269 -8.39 -49.90 6.83
N LEU A 270 -7.50 -50.72 7.36
CA LEU A 270 -6.07 -50.70 7.03
C LEU A 270 -5.83 -51.10 5.57
N GLU A 271 -6.58 -52.08 5.04
CA GLU A 271 -6.47 -52.50 3.64
C GLU A 271 -7.03 -51.44 2.68
N LYS A 272 -8.12 -50.76 3.03
CA LYS A 272 -8.60 -49.57 2.28
C LYS A 272 -7.55 -48.46 2.27
N GLN A 273 -6.98 -48.12 3.43
CA GLN A 273 -5.89 -47.13 3.52
C GLN A 273 -4.65 -47.54 2.70
N ARG A 274 -4.35 -48.84 2.62
CA ARG A 274 -3.26 -49.36 1.77
C ARG A 274 -3.56 -49.17 0.29
N ILE A 275 -4.75 -49.55 -0.16
CA ILE A 275 -5.21 -49.40 -1.55
C ILE A 275 -5.28 -47.91 -1.96
N GLU A 276 -5.81 -47.05 -1.09
CA GLU A 276 -5.86 -45.59 -1.29
C GLU A 276 -4.45 -45.00 -1.42
N LYS A 277 -3.50 -45.43 -0.56
CA LYS A 277 -2.11 -45.00 -0.61
C LYS A 277 -1.36 -45.51 -1.85
N GLU A 278 -1.59 -46.75 -2.26
CA GLU A 278 -1.02 -47.32 -3.49
C GLU A 278 -1.59 -46.61 -4.73
N LYS A 279 -2.89 -46.27 -4.75
CA LYS A 279 -3.50 -45.44 -5.79
C LYS A 279 -2.93 -44.02 -5.82
N TRP A 280 -2.74 -43.40 -4.66
CA TRP A 280 -2.14 -42.06 -4.56
C TRP A 280 -0.70 -42.03 -5.11
N GLN A 281 0.12 -43.03 -4.77
CA GLN A 281 1.49 -43.16 -5.29
C GLN A 281 1.53 -43.38 -6.82
N GLN A 282 0.52 -44.04 -7.40
CA GLN A 282 0.40 -44.17 -8.85
C GLN A 282 0.05 -42.84 -9.53
N LEU A 283 -0.86 -42.05 -8.93
CA LEU A 283 -1.21 -40.72 -9.42
C LEU A 283 -0.03 -39.74 -9.29
N GLU A 284 0.69 -39.76 -8.17
CA GLU A 284 1.86 -38.90 -7.93
C GLU A 284 3.02 -39.23 -8.90
N LYS A 285 3.16 -40.51 -9.29
CA LYS A 285 4.10 -40.90 -10.36
C LYS A 285 3.65 -40.37 -11.74
N LYS A 286 2.35 -40.41 -12.06
CA LYS A 286 1.83 -39.85 -13.32
C LYS A 286 2.00 -38.34 -13.42
N ASP A 287 1.69 -37.61 -12.35
CA ASP A 287 1.91 -36.17 -12.26
C ASP A 287 3.39 -35.85 -12.49
N LEU A 288 4.31 -36.51 -11.78
CA LEU A 288 5.75 -36.30 -11.95
C LEU A 288 6.26 -36.62 -13.37
N GLU A 289 5.62 -37.54 -14.09
CA GLU A 289 5.93 -37.87 -15.50
C GLU A 289 5.37 -36.83 -16.48
N ARG A 290 4.20 -36.21 -16.22
CA ARG A 290 3.60 -35.14 -17.05
C ARG A 290 4.13 -33.73 -16.76
N ARG A 291 4.52 -33.47 -15.51
CA ARG A 291 4.89 -32.14 -14.97
C ARG A 291 5.82 -31.29 -15.85
N PRO A 292 6.89 -31.80 -16.50
CA PRO A 292 7.70 -30.96 -17.38
C PRO A 292 6.90 -30.44 -18.60
N GLU A 293 6.10 -31.30 -19.24
CA GLU A 293 5.29 -30.94 -20.41
C GLU A 293 4.13 -30.00 -20.02
N GLU A 294 3.47 -30.25 -18.89
CA GLU A 294 2.40 -29.39 -18.37
C GLU A 294 2.89 -27.98 -18.00
N LEU A 295 4.12 -27.87 -17.47
CA LEU A 295 4.73 -26.58 -17.13
C LEU A 295 5.25 -25.86 -18.39
N GLU A 296 5.79 -26.57 -19.38
CA GLU A 296 6.24 -25.97 -20.63
C GLU A 296 5.07 -25.37 -21.45
N GLU A 297 3.93 -26.08 -21.55
CA GLU A 297 2.72 -25.50 -22.17
C GLU A 297 2.14 -24.34 -21.34
N LEU A 298 2.18 -24.40 -20.01
CA LEU A 298 1.74 -23.27 -19.18
C LEU A 298 2.65 -22.04 -19.36
N TYR A 299 3.98 -22.20 -19.34
CA TYR A 299 4.90 -21.08 -19.54
C TYR A 299 4.72 -20.43 -20.92
N SER A 300 4.49 -21.21 -21.98
CA SER A 300 4.16 -20.68 -23.31
C SER A 300 2.85 -19.89 -23.37
N LEU A 301 1.91 -20.13 -22.44
CA LEU A 301 0.69 -19.33 -22.28
C LEU A 301 0.94 -18.10 -21.38
N GLU A 302 1.76 -18.22 -20.35
CA GLU A 302 2.16 -17.13 -19.46
C GLU A 302 3.04 -16.06 -20.16
N GLU A 303 3.61 -16.34 -21.35
CA GLU A 303 4.24 -15.32 -22.22
C GLU A 303 3.31 -14.15 -22.60
N CYS A 304 1.98 -14.32 -22.49
CA CYS A 304 1.03 -13.22 -22.70
C CYS A 304 1.19 -12.05 -21.71
N PHE A 305 1.67 -12.30 -20.48
CA PHE A 305 1.83 -11.25 -19.46
C PHE A 305 2.97 -10.26 -19.79
N PRO A 306 4.21 -10.68 -20.10
CA PRO A 306 5.26 -9.75 -20.56
C PRO A 306 4.94 -9.14 -21.93
N GLU A 307 4.18 -9.81 -22.82
CA GLU A 307 3.70 -9.18 -24.05
C GLU A 307 2.69 -8.05 -23.74
N ALA A 308 1.76 -8.26 -22.82
CA ALA A 308 0.80 -7.24 -22.41
C ALA A 308 1.49 -6.02 -21.76
N GLU A 309 2.49 -6.23 -20.89
CA GLU A 309 3.27 -5.11 -20.32
C GLU A 309 4.06 -4.35 -21.38
N LYS A 310 4.66 -5.05 -22.35
CA LYS A 310 5.29 -4.39 -23.51
C LYS A 310 4.27 -3.55 -24.30
N LEU A 311 3.06 -4.05 -24.53
CA LEU A 311 1.99 -3.27 -25.19
C LEU A 311 1.56 -2.03 -24.37
N LYS A 312 1.65 -2.07 -23.03
CA LYS A 312 1.48 -0.87 -22.17
C LYS A 312 2.63 0.11 -22.37
N GLN A 313 3.89 -0.35 -22.39
CA GLN A 313 5.06 0.48 -22.67
C GLN A 313 4.97 1.14 -24.07
N ASP A 314 4.69 0.37 -25.12
CA ASP A 314 4.49 0.87 -26.49
C ASP A 314 3.34 1.92 -26.55
N SER A 315 2.25 1.70 -25.81
CA SER A 315 1.11 2.65 -25.71
C SER A 315 1.48 3.95 -24.97
N ARG A 316 2.29 3.88 -23.90
CA ARG A 316 2.82 5.05 -23.19
C ARG A 316 3.72 5.89 -24.12
N SER A 317 4.65 5.24 -24.84
CA SER A 317 5.52 5.91 -25.82
C SER A 317 4.72 6.56 -26.97
N LEU A 318 3.69 5.89 -27.48
CA LEU A 318 2.79 6.47 -28.49
C LEU A 318 2.01 7.68 -27.93
N SER A 319 1.58 7.63 -26.67
CA SER A 319 0.86 8.73 -26.02
C SER A 319 1.76 9.96 -25.83
N GLN A 320 3.01 9.76 -25.40
CA GLN A 320 4.02 10.82 -25.31
C GLN A 320 4.33 11.44 -26.68
N TRP A 321 4.50 10.60 -27.72
CA TRP A 321 4.69 11.04 -29.10
C TRP A 321 3.51 11.85 -29.65
N ASN A 322 2.27 11.46 -29.32
CA ASN A 322 1.08 12.21 -29.71
C ASN A 322 1.00 13.58 -29.02
N HIS A 323 1.35 13.67 -27.73
CA HIS A 323 1.43 14.93 -26.99
C HIS A 323 2.48 15.88 -27.59
N TYR A 324 3.68 15.37 -27.90
CA TYR A 324 4.72 16.11 -28.61
C TYR A 324 4.25 16.67 -29.96
N ILE A 325 3.44 15.91 -30.72
CA ILE A 325 2.85 16.37 -31.98
C ILE A 325 1.75 17.43 -31.78
N GLN A 326 1.00 17.39 -30.67
CA GLN A 326 -0.12 18.29 -30.45
C GLN A 326 0.31 19.75 -30.25
N CYS A 327 1.48 20.00 -29.63
CA CYS A 327 2.05 21.34 -29.46
C CYS A 327 1.05 22.37 -28.87
N ASP A 328 0.18 21.93 -27.95
CA ASP A 328 -0.90 22.76 -27.38
C ASP A 328 -0.42 23.77 -26.32
N GLY A 329 0.82 23.64 -25.86
CA GLY A 329 1.44 24.49 -24.83
C GLY A 329 1.19 24.03 -23.40
N SER A 330 0.55 22.87 -23.19
CA SER A 330 0.58 22.18 -21.90
C SER A 330 1.94 21.50 -21.67
N PRO A 331 2.47 21.48 -20.43
CA PRO A 331 3.76 20.85 -20.13
C PRO A 331 3.64 19.32 -20.04
N ASP A 332 4.67 18.60 -20.49
CA ASP A 332 4.76 17.14 -20.30
C ASP A 332 5.15 16.83 -18.83
N PRO A 333 4.34 16.09 -18.05
CA PRO A 333 4.67 15.71 -16.68
C PRO A 333 5.95 14.87 -16.53
N SER A 334 6.38 14.19 -17.60
CA SER A 334 7.64 13.44 -17.61
C SER A 334 8.88 14.33 -17.80
N VAL A 335 8.70 15.60 -18.20
CA VAL A 335 9.78 16.55 -18.48
C VAL A 335 9.89 17.58 -17.35
N PRO A 336 10.82 17.42 -16.38
CA PRO A 336 10.89 18.31 -15.21
C PRO A 336 11.16 19.78 -15.56
N GLN A 337 11.86 20.08 -16.67
CA GLN A 337 12.07 21.47 -17.08
C GLN A 337 10.77 22.17 -17.48
N GLU A 338 9.84 21.48 -18.13
CA GLU A 338 8.55 22.05 -18.54
C GLU A 338 7.64 22.27 -17.35
N MET A 339 7.55 21.28 -16.45
CA MET A 339 6.80 21.40 -15.20
C MET A 339 7.30 22.55 -14.33
N ASN A 340 8.62 22.66 -14.11
CA ASN A 340 9.20 23.76 -13.34
C ASN A 340 9.01 25.13 -14.01
N THR A 341 9.05 25.18 -15.34
CA THR A 341 8.79 26.42 -16.11
C THR A 341 7.34 26.85 -15.98
N PHE A 342 6.39 25.93 -16.12
CA PHE A 342 4.95 26.18 -15.95
C PHE A 342 4.64 26.67 -14.52
N ILE A 343 5.16 25.99 -13.50
CA ILE A 343 5.00 26.35 -12.08
C ILE A 343 5.54 27.76 -11.84
N SER A 344 6.76 28.09 -12.31
CA SER A 344 7.36 29.41 -12.11
C SER A 344 6.59 30.52 -12.82
N LEU A 345 6.18 30.30 -14.07
CA LEU A 345 5.40 31.28 -14.84
C LEU A 345 4.04 31.56 -14.19
N TRP A 346 3.31 30.52 -13.78
CA TRP A 346 2.03 30.73 -13.10
C TRP A 346 2.23 31.41 -11.74
N LYS A 347 3.29 31.13 -11.01
CA LYS A 347 3.64 31.77 -9.73
C LYS A 347 3.94 33.28 -9.85
N GLU A 348 4.39 33.75 -11.01
CA GLU A 348 4.56 35.18 -11.31
C GLU A 348 3.25 35.90 -11.71
N GLU A 349 2.24 35.19 -12.22
CA GLU A 349 0.97 35.81 -12.60
C GLU A 349 0.19 36.31 -11.37
N THR A 350 -0.23 37.57 -11.41
CA THR A 350 -0.95 38.23 -10.31
C THR A 350 -2.21 38.93 -10.81
N ASN A 351 -3.22 39.06 -9.93
CA ASN A 351 -4.53 39.66 -10.21
C ASN A 351 -5.48 38.81 -11.09
N GLU A 352 -5.41 37.48 -10.97
CA GLU A 352 -6.37 36.55 -11.57
C GLU A 352 -7.72 36.53 -10.80
N THR A 353 -8.85 36.41 -11.50
CA THR A 353 -10.16 36.17 -10.85
C THR A 353 -10.35 34.69 -10.56
N PHE A 354 -11.29 34.36 -9.68
CA PHE A 354 -11.54 32.98 -9.28
C PHE A 354 -11.96 32.10 -10.48
N GLU A 355 -12.75 32.66 -11.40
CA GLU A 355 -13.12 32.01 -12.66
C GLU A 355 -11.90 31.72 -13.55
N THR A 356 -10.93 32.64 -13.65
CA THR A 356 -9.68 32.38 -14.40
C THR A 356 -8.76 31.37 -13.73
N VAL A 357 -8.77 31.29 -12.39
CA VAL A 357 -8.03 30.26 -11.64
C VAL A 357 -8.68 28.88 -11.80
N ILE A 358 -10.02 28.77 -11.88
CA ILE A 358 -10.73 27.53 -12.19
C ILE A 358 -10.32 26.98 -13.56
N GLU A 359 -10.31 27.81 -14.61
CA GLU A 359 -9.95 27.32 -15.95
C GLU A 359 -8.50 26.82 -16.02
N LYS A 360 -7.57 27.46 -15.29
CA LYS A 360 -6.20 26.94 -15.13
C LYS A 360 -6.13 25.71 -14.24
N SER A 361 -6.97 25.60 -13.21
CA SER A 361 -6.94 24.45 -12.29
C SER A 361 -7.30 23.13 -12.99
N LYS A 362 -8.11 23.17 -14.05
CA LYS A 362 -8.43 21.98 -14.87
C LYS A 362 -7.17 21.35 -15.46
N LEU A 363 -6.29 22.17 -16.05
CA LEU A 363 -4.99 21.71 -16.54
C LEU A 363 -4.10 21.21 -15.38
N VAL A 364 -4.02 21.97 -14.29
CA VAL A 364 -3.19 21.60 -13.11
C VAL A 364 -3.60 20.24 -12.52
N LEU A 365 -4.90 19.98 -12.41
CA LEU A 365 -5.43 18.72 -11.91
C LEU A 365 -5.19 17.56 -12.88
N GLN A 366 -5.30 17.78 -14.18
CA GLN A 366 -4.91 16.79 -15.21
C GLN A 366 -3.40 16.48 -15.16
N LEU A 367 -2.53 17.46 -14.86
CA LEU A 367 -1.10 17.23 -14.67
C LEU A 367 -0.84 16.40 -13.40
N ILE A 368 -1.51 16.72 -12.28
CA ILE A 368 -1.44 15.94 -11.03
C ILE A 368 -1.95 14.51 -11.24
N GLU A 369 -3.05 14.32 -11.97
CA GLU A 369 -3.60 13.00 -12.33
C GLU A 369 -2.59 12.19 -13.16
N LYS A 370 -2.03 12.78 -14.23
CA LYS A 370 -0.97 12.14 -15.03
C LYS A 370 0.23 11.72 -14.16
N LEU A 371 0.71 12.57 -13.25
CA LEU A 371 1.81 12.24 -12.34
C LEU A 371 1.45 11.07 -11.39
N LYS A 372 0.23 11.07 -10.82
CA LYS A 372 -0.27 9.96 -9.98
C LYS A 372 -0.38 8.66 -10.78
N LEU A 373 -0.86 8.70 -12.02
CA LEU A 373 -0.93 7.53 -12.89
C LEU A 373 0.46 7.03 -13.31
N MET A 374 1.42 7.92 -13.59
CA MET A 374 2.82 7.52 -13.83
C MET A 374 3.43 6.78 -12.63
N LEU A 375 3.13 7.20 -11.40
CA LEU A 375 3.56 6.52 -10.17
C LEU A 375 2.87 5.16 -9.95
N LEU A 376 1.59 5.02 -10.32
CA LEU A 376 0.78 3.82 -10.06
C LEU A 376 0.86 2.74 -11.16
N GLU A 377 1.05 3.14 -12.43
CA GLU A 377 1.05 2.21 -13.55
C GLU A 377 2.45 1.74 -14.00
N THR A 378 3.51 2.50 -13.68
CA THR A 378 4.87 2.16 -14.12
C THR A 378 5.45 1.05 -13.25
N ALA A 379 6.08 0.04 -13.86
CA ALA A 379 6.62 -1.10 -13.12
C ALA A 379 7.70 -0.65 -12.10
N PRO A 380 7.74 -1.21 -10.88
CA PRO A 380 8.70 -0.78 -9.84
C PRO A 380 10.20 -0.96 -10.18
N HIS A 381 10.54 -1.65 -11.27
CA HIS A 381 11.90 -1.77 -11.77
C HIS A 381 12.27 -0.71 -12.82
N ASP A 382 11.27 -0.09 -13.46
CA ASP A 382 11.45 1.03 -14.39
C ASP A 382 11.46 2.38 -13.62
N LEU A 383 10.76 2.46 -12.49
CA LEU A 383 10.76 3.62 -11.59
C LEU A 383 12.08 3.73 -10.80
N ARG A 384 12.92 4.70 -11.19
CA ARG A 384 14.07 5.15 -10.37
C ARG A 384 13.57 6.00 -9.20
N GLU A 385 14.17 5.86 -8.02
CA GLU A 385 13.85 6.68 -6.83
C GLU A 385 13.89 8.19 -7.12
N LYS A 386 14.90 8.66 -7.89
CA LYS A 386 15.01 10.06 -8.34
C LYS A 386 13.73 10.54 -9.06
N ASN A 387 13.06 9.69 -9.84
CA ASN A 387 11.84 10.03 -10.57
C ASN A 387 10.61 10.04 -9.65
N ILE A 388 10.53 9.12 -8.68
CA ILE A 388 9.43 9.07 -7.70
C ILE A 388 9.39 10.38 -6.90
N THR A 389 10.51 10.75 -6.27
CA THR A 389 10.62 11.99 -5.49
C THR A 389 10.39 13.25 -6.34
N GLN A 390 10.77 13.23 -7.62
CA GLN A 390 10.46 14.31 -8.57
C GLN A 390 8.93 14.44 -8.77
N TYR A 391 8.23 13.35 -9.09
CA TYR A 391 6.79 13.38 -9.34
C TYR A 391 5.99 13.74 -8.08
N GLU A 392 6.35 13.18 -6.92
CA GLU A 392 5.75 13.53 -5.62
C GLU A 392 5.97 15.01 -5.27
N GLY A 393 7.16 15.54 -5.52
CA GLY A 393 7.48 16.96 -5.35
C GLY A 393 6.69 17.87 -6.29
N SER A 394 6.58 17.52 -7.57
CA SER A 394 5.78 18.26 -8.54
C SER A 394 4.28 18.24 -8.22
N ILE A 395 3.74 17.10 -7.77
CA ILE A 395 2.34 17.02 -7.28
C ILE A 395 2.15 18.01 -6.11
N SER A 396 3.08 18.00 -5.14
CA SER A 396 3.00 18.84 -3.94
C SER A 396 3.07 20.34 -4.26
N GLU A 397 4.04 20.78 -5.08
CA GLU A 397 4.14 22.22 -5.43
C GLU A 397 2.96 22.69 -6.30
N LEU A 398 2.41 21.85 -7.18
CA LEU A 398 1.18 22.17 -7.91
C LEU A 398 -0.04 22.31 -6.99
N GLN A 399 -0.17 21.44 -5.99
CA GLN A 399 -1.26 21.49 -5.00
C GLN A 399 -1.16 22.73 -4.10
N GLU A 400 0.03 23.05 -3.58
CA GLU A 400 0.28 24.26 -2.80
C GLU A 400 0.02 25.54 -3.61
N LEU A 401 0.54 25.60 -4.85
CA LEU A 401 0.33 26.76 -5.74
C LEU A 401 -1.14 26.95 -6.11
N LEU A 402 -1.87 25.86 -6.40
CA LEU A 402 -3.30 25.91 -6.70
C LEU A 402 -4.11 26.43 -5.50
N HIS A 403 -3.83 25.95 -4.29
CA HIS A 403 -4.50 26.46 -3.08
C HIS A 403 -4.15 27.94 -2.81
N LEU A 404 -2.88 28.33 -2.96
CA LEU A 404 -2.45 29.73 -2.87
C LEU A 404 -3.19 30.63 -3.87
N LYS A 405 -3.37 30.17 -5.12
CA LYS A 405 -4.09 30.90 -6.17
C LYS A 405 -5.57 31.08 -5.86
N PHE A 406 -6.24 30.07 -5.32
CA PHE A 406 -7.61 30.22 -4.81
C PHE A 406 -7.71 31.22 -3.65
N ASN A 407 -6.72 31.28 -2.75
CA ASN A 407 -6.67 32.28 -1.68
C ASN A 407 -6.50 33.71 -2.20
N ILE A 408 -5.59 33.94 -3.16
CA ILE A 408 -5.39 35.25 -3.81
C ILE A 408 -6.66 35.69 -4.55
N ALA A 409 -7.28 34.79 -5.31
CA ALA A 409 -8.53 35.08 -6.02
C ALA A 409 -9.72 35.35 -5.07
N THR A 410 -9.78 34.66 -3.93
CA THR A 410 -10.76 34.93 -2.85
C THR A 410 -10.58 36.35 -2.31
N GLU A 411 -9.34 36.80 -2.09
CA GLU A 411 -9.07 38.14 -1.57
C GLU A 411 -9.50 39.23 -2.58
N ILE A 412 -9.19 39.04 -3.87
CA ILE A 412 -9.57 39.95 -4.96
C ILE A 412 -11.10 40.10 -5.05
N LEU A 413 -11.83 38.99 -4.90
CA LEU A 413 -13.29 38.97 -4.83
C LEU A 413 -13.80 39.73 -3.60
N LEU A 414 -13.25 39.47 -2.41
CA LEU A 414 -13.69 40.08 -1.15
C LEU A 414 -13.40 41.59 -1.06
N ARG A 415 -12.31 42.09 -1.67
CA ARG A 415 -12.04 43.54 -1.80
C ARG A 415 -13.18 44.30 -2.50
N GLN A 416 -13.98 43.62 -3.33
CA GLN A 416 -15.10 44.18 -4.08
C GLN A 416 -16.48 43.89 -3.45
N ALA A 417 -16.54 43.25 -2.28
CA ALA A 417 -17.80 42.75 -1.69
C ALA A 417 -18.89 43.81 -1.56
N SER A 418 -18.53 45.05 -1.18
CA SER A 418 -19.44 46.20 -1.09
C SER A 418 -20.11 46.59 -2.41
N THR A 419 -19.55 46.20 -3.55
CA THR A 419 -20.15 46.40 -4.89
C THR A 419 -20.94 45.19 -5.39
N LEU A 420 -20.81 44.05 -4.70
CA LEU A 420 -21.49 42.78 -4.95
C LEU A 420 -22.53 42.46 -3.86
N ALA A 421 -22.89 43.45 -3.05
CA ALA A 421 -23.88 43.33 -1.99
C ALA A 421 -25.30 43.22 -2.55
N ASP A 422 -26.06 42.26 -2.04
CA ASP A 422 -27.48 42.11 -2.36
C ASP A 422 -28.29 43.33 -1.87
N LEU A 423 -29.31 43.74 -2.63
CA LEU A 423 -30.06 44.96 -2.34
C LEU A 423 -31.05 44.82 -1.19
N ASP A 424 -31.61 43.62 -0.97
CA ASP A 424 -32.62 43.37 0.05
C ASP A 424 -31.97 43.03 1.40
N ASN A 425 -31.08 42.03 1.40
CA ASN A 425 -30.41 41.57 2.59
C ASN A 425 -29.22 42.48 2.97
N GLY A 426 -28.50 43.08 2.00
CA GLY A 426 -27.43 44.05 2.21
C GLY A 426 -26.07 43.49 2.63
N ASN A 427 -25.89 42.17 2.56
CA ASN A 427 -24.61 41.46 2.63
C ASN A 427 -24.21 40.97 1.23
N MET A 428 -22.96 40.55 1.05
CA MET A 428 -22.55 39.86 -0.18
C MET A 428 -22.86 38.37 -0.06
N GLU A 429 -23.36 37.76 -1.14
CA GLU A 429 -23.34 36.33 -1.36
C GLU A 429 -22.75 36.04 -2.76
N LYS A 430 -21.91 35.01 -2.89
CA LYS A 430 -21.38 34.56 -4.18
C LYS A 430 -21.09 33.06 -4.12
N ILE A 431 -21.65 32.34 -5.09
CA ILE A 431 -21.34 30.93 -5.37
C ILE A 431 -20.59 30.88 -6.71
N ILE A 432 -19.56 30.05 -6.80
CA ILE A 432 -18.86 29.71 -8.05
C ILE A 432 -18.65 28.19 -8.04
N GLN A 433 -19.09 27.50 -9.08
CA GLN A 433 -19.07 26.03 -9.13
C GLN A 433 -18.44 25.55 -10.44
N ASP A 434 -17.60 24.52 -10.33
CA ASP A 434 -16.99 23.77 -11.42
C ASP A 434 -17.07 22.25 -11.12
N GLU A 435 -16.69 21.42 -12.09
CA GLU A 435 -16.55 19.97 -11.90
C GLU A 435 -15.57 19.60 -10.76
N ASN A 436 -14.55 20.43 -10.51
CA ASN A 436 -13.46 20.12 -9.57
C ASN A 436 -13.50 20.91 -8.24
N VAL A 437 -14.14 22.07 -8.22
CA VAL A 437 -14.13 23.00 -7.07
C VAL A 437 -15.46 23.75 -6.97
N THR A 438 -15.97 23.90 -5.75
CA THR A 438 -17.09 24.79 -5.45
C THR A 438 -16.70 25.79 -4.36
N LEU A 439 -16.80 27.08 -4.66
CA LEU A 439 -16.59 28.19 -3.72
C LEU A 439 -17.94 28.80 -3.33
N TYR A 440 -18.16 28.92 -2.02
CA TYR A 440 -19.20 29.75 -1.43
C TYR A 440 -18.55 30.84 -0.58
N VAL A 441 -18.94 32.10 -0.78
CA VAL A 441 -18.47 33.25 -0.01
C VAL A 441 -19.66 34.11 0.42
N TRP A 442 -19.70 34.46 1.71
CA TRP A 442 -20.65 35.40 2.28
C TRP A 442 -19.91 36.47 3.08
N ALA A 443 -20.24 37.76 2.92
CA ALA A 443 -19.56 38.86 3.63
C ALA A 443 -20.53 39.72 4.46
N ASN A 444 -20.22 39.90 5.75
CA ASN A 444 -21.05 40.62 6.72
C ASN A 444 -20.90 42.15 6.59
N LEU A 445 -21.55 42.73 5.59
CA LEU A 445 -21.56 44.17 5.33
C LEU A 445 -22.63 44.90 6.17
N LYS A 446 -23.67 44.20 6.63
CA LYS A 446 -24.84 44.74 7.34
C LYS A 446 -25.08 44.00 8.66
N LYS A 447 -24.11 44.15 9.56
CA LYS A 447 -24.08 43.63 10.93
C LYS A 447 -25.45 43.65 11.62
N ASN A 448 -25.95 42.46 11.98
CA ASN A 448 -27.26 42.30 12.58
C ASN A 448 -27.23 41.18 13.65
N PRO A 449 -27.27 41.49 14.95
CA PRO A 449 -27.18 40.50 16.02
C PRO A 449 -28.40 39.57 16.16
N ARG A 450 -29.43 39.72 15.31
CA ARG A 450 -30.56 38.79 15.18
C ARG A 450 -30.42 37.84 13.97
N TYR A 451 -29.48 38.12 13.07
CA TYR A 451 -29.16 37.22 11.97
C TYR A 451 -28.34 36.05 12.52
N LYS A 452 -28.74 34.82 12.16
CA LYS A 452 -28.14 33.57 12.65
C LYS A 452 -27.85 32.62 11.49
N SER A 453 -28.84 32.39 10.64
CA SER A 453 -28.70 31.48 9.51
C SER A 453 -28.09 32.17 8.30
N VAL A 454 -26.93 31.69 7.85
CA VAL A 454 -26.31 32.00 6.55
C VAL A 454 -26.52 30.77 5.67
N ARG A 455 -27.47 30.83 4.74
CA ARG A 455 -27.73 29.75 3.77
C ARG A 455 -27.48 30.26 2.36
N PHE A 456 -26.77 29.48 1.56
CA PHE A 456 -26.38 29.88 0.21
C PHE A 456 -27.51 29.62 -0.79
N SER A 457 -27.87 30.65 -1.55
CA SER A 457 -29.01 30.69 -2.44
C SER A 457 -28.98 29.55 -3.46
N ASN A 458 -30.08 28.81 -3.58
CA ASN A 458 -30.25 27.61 -4.41
C ASN A 458 -29.51 26.34 -3.94
N THR A 459 -28.89 26.34 -2.75
CA THR A 459 -28.34 25.12 -2.13
C THR A 459 -28.91 24.90 -0.73
N LYS A 460 -28.69 23.71 -0.15
CA LYS A 460 -28.99 23.46 1.26
C LYS A 460 -27.78 23.73 2.18
N THR A 461 -26.63 24.11 1.61
CA THR A 461 -25.37 24.39 2.31
C THR A 461 -25.43 25.70 3.11
N GLY A 462 -24.85 25.74 4.30
CA GLY A 462 -24.86 26.94 5.14
C GLY A 462 -24.23 26.81 6.53
N PHE A 463 -24.34 27.90 7.30
CA PHE A 463 -23.83 28.06 8.66
C PHE A 463 -24.91 28.67 9.58
N GLU A 464 -25.03 28.21 10.83
CA GLU A 464 -25.78 28.94 11.88
C GLU A 464 -24.77 29.65 12.81
N ILE A 465 -24.54 30.95 12.55
CA ILE A 465 -23.50 31.74 13.22
C ILE A 465 -23.90 32.30 14.59
N PRO A 466 -23.00 32.22 15.60
CA PRO A 466 -23.11 32.95 16.85
C PRO A 466 -23.23 34.46 16.69
N ARG A 467 -23.92 35.10 17.64
CA ARG A 467 -24.19 36.55 17.65
C ARG A 467 -22.93 37.42 17.50
N ILE A 468 -21.79 36.97 18.02
CA ILE A 468 -20.54 37.73 17.98
C ILE A 468 -20.03 37.88 16.54
N LEU A 469 -19.99 36.79 15.78
CA LEU A 469 -19.65 36.77 14.34
C LEU A 469 -20.63 37.60 13.51
N ALA A 470 -21.94 37.52 13.80
CA ALA A 470 -22.98 38.33 13.16
C ALA A 470 -22.82 39.86 13.38
N THR A 471 -21.92 40.29 14.28
CA THR A 471 -21.55 41.69 14.51
C THR A 471 -20.12 42.08 14.12
N SER A 472 -19.28 41.13 13.67
CA SER A 472 -17.90 41.38 13.24
C SER A 472 -17.79 41.72 11.76
N ASP A 473 -16.71 42.42 11.36
CA ASP A 473 -16.35 42.67 9.95
C ASP A 473 -15.68 41.44 9.33
N ILE A 474 -16.47 40.38 9.12
CA ILE A 474 -15.99 39.08 8.63
C ILE A 474 -16.57 38.72 7.26
N ALA A 475 -15.88 37.81 6.58
CA ALA A 475 -16.47 36.93 5.57
C ALA A 475 -16.40 35.47 6.02
N LEU A 476 -17.38 34.67 5.61
CA LEU A 476 -17.36 33.22 5.71
C LEU A 476 -17.01 32.65 4.33
N ARG A 477 -16.11 31.67 4.30
CA ARG A 477 -15.79 30.89 3.11
C ARG A 477 -16.04 29.41 3.36
N LEU A 478 -16.62 28.76 2.37
CA LEU A 478 -16.57 27.33 2.16
C LEU A 478 -15.96 27.09 0.79
N LEU A 479 -14.71 26.64 0.76
CA LEU A 479 -14.00 26.25 -0.46
C LEU A 479 -13.92 24.71 -0.49
N HIS A 480 -14.83 24.10 -1.23
CA HIS A 480 -14.88 22.66 -1.43
C HIS A 480 -14.03 22.27 -2.64
N THR A 481 -12.92 21.58 -2.40
CA THR A 481 -12.16 20.90 -3.47
C THR A 481 -12.65 19.47 -3.59
N HIS A 482 -13.06 19.05 -4.78
CA HIS A 482 -13.67 17.73 -5.02
C HIS A 482 -12.63 16.59 -5.10
N TYR A 483 -11.41 16.88 -4.65
CA TYR A 483 -10.19 16.08 -4.64
C TYR A 483 -9.44 16.36 -3.33
N ASP A 484 -8.61 15.40 -2.90
CA ASP A 484 -7.70 15.59 -1.76
C ASP A 484 -6.34 16.17 -2.22
N HIS A 485 -5.86 17.11 -1.42
CA HIS A 485 -4.59 17.83 -1.55
C HIS A 485 -4.02 18.25 -0.18
N VAL A 486 -4.57 17.69 0.91
CA VAL A 486 -4.21 18.01 2.30
C VAL A 486 -3.58 16.77 2.96
N THR A 487 -4.13 15.57 2.71
CA THR A 487 -3.48 14.34 3.13
C THR A 487 -2.16 14.13 2.38
N PRO A 488 -1.04 13.83 3.08
CA PRO A 488 0.23 13.51 2.44
C PRO A 488 0.11 12.31 1.49
N LEU A 489 0.90 12.33 0.41
CA LEU A 489 1.03 11.15 -0.45
C LEU A 489 1.56 9.96 0.38
N PRO A 490 1.01 8.75 0.23
CA PRO A 490 1.49 7.57 0.95
C PRO A 490 2.96 7.30 0.63
N SER A 491 3.84 7.51 1.60
CA SER A 491 5.28 7.31 1.41
C SER A 491 5.59 5.84 1.11
N ALA A 492 6.48 5.62 0.14
CA ALA A 492 6.99 4.28 -0.17
C ALA A 492 7.47 3.58 1.12
N PRO A 493 7.11 2.30 1.36
CA PRO A 493 7.32 1.64 2.64
C PRO A 493 8.82 1.56 2.95
N ALA A 494 9.26 2.37 3.91
CA ALA A 494 10.64 2.41 4.35
C ALA A 494 11.09 1.00 4.78
N GLN A 495 12.22 0.54 4.24
CA GLN A 495 12.80 -0.74 4.63
C GLN A 495 13.14 -0.68 6.13
N SER A 496 12.44 -1.49 6.94
CA SER A 496 12.58 -1.45 8.39
C SER A 496 14.00 -1.84 8.79
N PRO A 497 14.65 -1.12 9.75
CA PRO A 497 16.00 -1.44 10.16
C PRO A 497 16.10 -2.87 10.69
N SER A 498 17.05 -3.64 10.18
CA SER A 498 17.27 -5.02 10.63
C SER A 498 17.51 -5.07 12.15
N PRO A 499 16.78 -5.89 12.93
CA PRO A 499 16.84 -5.85 14.38
C PRO A 499 18.18 -6.39 14.90
N THR A 500 19.08 -5.48 15.28
CA THR A 500 20.34 -5.84 15.96
C THR A 500 20.02 -6.44 17.33
N PRO A 501 20.49 -7.66 17.65
CA PRO A 501 20.16 -8.32 18.92
C PRO A 501 20.84 -7.60 20.10
N ARG A 502 20.05 -7.12 21.06
CA ARG A 502 20.55 -6.64 22.36
C ARG A 502 20.57 -7.80 23.40
N PRO A 503 21.58 -7.87 24.30
CA PRO A 503 21.70 -9.01 25.21
C PRO A 503 20.70 -8.96 26.38
N LEU A 504 20.34 -10.14 26.89
CA LEU A 504 19.64 -10.30 28.16
C LEU A 504 20.57 -10.00 29.34
N SER A 505 20.09 -9.24 30.32
CA SER A 505 20.72 -9.10 31.65
C SER A 505 19.64 -9.01 32.74
N ALA A 506 19.78 -9.76 33.82
CA ALA A 506 18.76 -9.90 34.86
C ALA A 506 19.21 -9.39 36.23
N GLY A 507 18.24 -9.09 37.11
CA GLY A 507 18.45 -9.14 38.56
C GLY A 507 18.68 -7.80 39.29
N SER A 508 17.58 -7.26 39.83
CA SER A 508 17.44 -6.68 41.20
C SER A 508 18.66 -6.14 41.97
N GLN A 509 18.52 -4.97 42.62
CA GLN A 509 18.31 -4.86 44.09
C GLN A 509 18.21 -3.39 44.59
N LEU A 510 17.28 -3.15 45.55
CA LEU A 510 17.34 -2.37 46.82
C LEU A 510 18.10 -0.99 46.90
N CYS A 511 17.77 -0.01 47.78
CA CYS A 511 16.85 0.06 48.93
C CYS A 511 16.59 1.51 49.43
N LYS A 512 15.44 1.75 50.11
CA LYS A 512 15.19 2.71 51.24
C LYS A 512 15.41 4.23 50.99
N GLY A 513 14.91 5.18 51.81
CA GLY A 513 14.16 5.21 53.09
C GLY A 513 14.39 6.61 53.72
N GLU A 514 13.66 7.18 54.69
CA GLU A 514 12.61 6.80 55.68
C GLU A 514 11.70 8.07 55.90
N ALA A 515 10.39 8.01 56.17
CA ALA A 515 9.68 7.78 57.47
C ALA A 515 10.09 8.80 58.59
N GLU A 516 9.20 9.45 59.36
CA GLU A 516 8.22 8.97 60.38
C GLU A 516 7.32 10.18 60.86
N SER A 517 6.23 10.12 61.67
CA SER A 517 5.45 9.07 62.37
C SER A 517 4.10 9.61 62.95
N THR A 518 3.06 8.76 63.08
CA THR A 518 1.95 8.69 64.10
C THR A 518 1.13 9.96 64.49
N ALA A 519 -0.21 10.02 64.43
CA ALA A 519 -1.26 9.17 65.08
C ALA A 519 -1.43 9.45 66.61
N ASP A 520 -2.59 9.40 67.27
CA ASP A 520 -3.95 8.83 67.03
C ASP A 520 -5.04 9.71 67.73
N ALA A 521 -6.37 9.51 67.67
CA ALA A 521 -7.36 9.12 66.64
C ALA A 521 -8.78 9.10 67.28
N ASP A 522 -9.87 9.53 66.60
CA ASP A 522 -11.28 9.33 67.03
C ASP A 522 -12.31 9.52 65.88
N GLY A 523 -13.47 8.84 65.94
CA GLY A 523 -14.60 8.96 64.97
C GLY A 523 -14.65 7.92 63.83
N PRO A 524 -15.57 6.93 63.83
CA PRO A 524 -15.46 5.73 62.96
C PRO A 524 -16.51 5.55 61.83
N GLU A 525 -16.08 4.88 60.75
CA GLU A 525 -16.68 3.69 60.07
C GLU A 525 -18.16 3.70 59.56
N ASP A 526 -18.50 3.11 58.39
CA ASP A 526 -17.67 2.56 57.29
C ASP A 526 -18.43 2.47 55.94
N GLN A 527 -17.76 1.92 54.90
CA GLN A 527 -18.22 1.75 53.53
C GLN A 527 -18.82 0.35 53.20
N ALA A 528 -19.18 0.18 51.91
CA ALA A 528 -19.16 -1.06 51.11
C ALA A 528 -20.48 -1.83 50.81
N ASP A 529 -20.87 -1.69 49.52
CA ASP A 529 -21.17 -2.76 48.55
C ASP A 529 -22.58 -3.42 48.42
N SER A 530 -22.83 -3.89 47.19
CA SER A 530 -23.85 -4.83 46.68
C SER A 530 -25.28 -4.35 46.27
N LYS A 531 -25.65 -4.76 45.04
CA LYS A 531 -27.01 -4.85 44.42
C LYS A 531 -27.81 -6.02 45.05
N PRO A 532 -29.15 -6.27 44.80
CA PRO A 532 -29.89 -5.95 43.56
C PRO A 532 -31.45 -5.74 43.62
N ARG A 533 -32.06 -5.69 42.42
CA ARG A 533 -33.38 -6.24 41.97
C ARG A 533 -34.63 -5.35 41.76
N GLU A 534 -35.15 -5.52 40.53
CA GLU A 534 -36.55 -5.75 40.09
C GLU A 534 -37.67 -4.69 40.28
N ARG A 535 -37.93 -4.00 39.16
CA ARG A 535 -39.19 -4.11 38.36
C ARG A 535 -40.54 -3.94 39.09
N GLY A 536 -40.84 -2.68 39.43
CA GLY A 536 -42.00 -1.95 38.89
C GLY A 536 -43.43 -2.23 39.37
N SER A 537 -44.22 -1.15 39.44
CA SER A 537 -45.68 -1.14 39.31
C SER A 537 -46.16 0.25 38.84
N VAL A 538 -47.42 0.34 38.41
CA VAL A 538 -48.02 1.49 37.69
C VAL A 538 -49.05 2.20 38.60
N PHE A 539 -49.34 3.49 38.39
CA PHE A 539 -50.70 4.06 38.19
C PHE A 539 -50.82 5.61 38.35
N ILE A 540 -51.10 6.27 37.21
CA ILE A 540 -52.07 7.37 36.93
C ILE A 540 -52.36 8.48 37.96
N GLN A 541 -52.14 9.74 37.53
CA GLN A 541 -53.08 10.89 37.46
C GLN A 541 -52.35 12.03 36.67
N GLU A 542 -52.89 12.76 35.67
CA GLU A 542 -54.19 13.47 35.45
C GLU A 542 -54.44 14.63 36.45
N GLU A 543 -54.92 15.84 36.08
CA GLU A 543 -55.08 16.52 34.76
C GLU A 543 -54.29 17.88 34.79
N GLU A 544 -54.50 19.01 34.08
CA GLU A 544 -55.58 19.59 33.25
C GLU A 544 -55.06 20.02 31.84
N ARG A 545 -55.96 20.53 30.98
CA ARG A 545 -55.68 21.15 29.68
C ARG A 545 -55.82 22.69 29.68
N LYS A 546 -55.33 23.33 28.61
CA LYS A 546 -56.04 24.43 27.93
C LYS A 546 -56.10 24.21 26.41
N VAL A 547 -57.02 24.92 25.76
CA VAL A 547 -57.52 24.70 24.39
C VAL A 547 -57.48 26.02 23.61
N ASP A 548 -57.26 25.94 22.29
CA ASP A 548 -57.79 26.76 21.18
C ASP A 548 -56.97 26.44 19.91
N GLU A 549 -57.43 26.59 18.66
CA GLU A 549 -58.69 26.13 18.05
C GLU A 549 -58.43 25.78 16.55
N GLN A 550 -59.28 24.92 15.98
CA GLN A 550 -59.26 24.17 14.69
C GLN A 550 -58.59 24.73 13.40
N GLY A 551 -58.09 23.78 12.58
CA GLY A 551 -57.82 23.90 11.13
C GLY A 551 -57.76 22.51 10.46
N ASP A 552 -58.19 22.36 9.20
CA ASP A 552 -58.51 21.05 8.57
C ASP A 552 -57.30 20.18 8.14
N PRO A 553 -57.39 18.82 8.23
CA PRO A 553 -56.30 17.91 7.86
C PRO A 553 -56.58 17.06 6.59
N GLU A 554 -56.15 17.50 5.40
CA GLU A 554 -56.28 16.68 4.17
C GLU A 554 -55.07 16.74 3.21
N VAL A 555 -53.83 16.71 3.76
CA VAL A 555 -52.58 16.56 2.96
C VAL A 555 -51.59 15.55 3.57
N GLN A 556 -51.59 15.30 4.88
CA GLN A 556 -50.45 14.69 5.58
C GLN A 556 -50.28 13.16 5.47
N MET A 557 -51.22 12.39 4.91
CA MET A 557 -51.04 10.92 4.81
C MET A 557 -50.08 10.47 3.70
N ALA A 558 -49.66 11.36 2.80
CA ALA A 558 -48.73 11.02 1.71
C ALA A 558 -47.23 11.21 2.04
N SER A 559 -46.89 11.96 3.11
CA SER A 559 -45.50 12.19 3.53
C SER A 559 -45.04 11.16 4.58
N VAL A 560 -45.88 10.87 5.57
CA VAL A 560 -45.52 10.01 6.71
C VAL A 560 -45.22 8.56 6.29
N GLU A 561 -45.87 8.04 5.24
CA GLU A 561 -45.55 6.71 4.68
C GLU A 561 -44.21 6.63 3.92
N LYS A 562 -43.57 7.77 3.60
CA LYS A 562 -42.20 7.82 3.06
C LYS A 562 -41.17 7.85 4.19
N GLU A 563 -41.30 8.81 5.11
CA GLU A 563 -40.38 9.00 6.24
C GLU A 563 -40.22 7.70 7.06
N ALA A 564 -41.32 6.96 7.28
CA ALA A 564 -41.28 5.67 7.95
C ALA A 564 -40.45 4.60 7.21
N LYS A 565 -40.48 4.57 5.88
CA LYS A 565 -39.74 3.59 5.05
C LYS A 565 -38.28 3.97 4.83
N ALA A 566 -37.96 5.26 4.88
CA ALA A 566 -36.58 5.75 4.92
C ALA A 566 -35.90 5.30 6.23
N ALA A 567 -36.53 5.62 7.38
CA ALA A 567 -36.01 5.26 8.70
C ALA A 567 -35.89 3.73 8.92
N GLU A 568 -36.84 2.94 8.39
CA GLU A 568 -36.77 1.46 8.41
C GLU A 568 -35.55 0.94 7.64
N GLY A 569 -35.25 1.53 6.48
CA GLY A 569 -34.07 1.19 5.68
C GLY A 569 -32.75 1.59 6.35
N ASP A 570 -32.68 2.74 7.00
CA ASP A 570 -31.42 3.19 7.62
C ASP A 570 -31.15 2.47 8.97
N LEU A 571 -32.19 2.03 9.68
CA LEU A 571 -32.05 1.07 10.79
C LEU A 571 -31.47 -0.28 10.33
N GLU A 572 -31.94 -0.79 9.18
CA GLU A 572 -31.47 -2.06 8.61
C GLU A 572 -29.98 -2.02 8.25
N MET A 573 -29.49 -0.91 7.67
CA MET A 573 -28.06 -0.71 7.42
C MET A 573 -27.24 -0.75 8.71
N LYS A 574 -27.71 -0.02 9.74
CA LYS A 574 -27.02 0.07 11.02
C LYS A 574 -26.95 -1.27 11.74
N LEU A 575 -28.03 -2.05 11.71
CA LEU A 575 -28.06 -3.43 12.24
C LEU A 575 -27.12 -4.38 11.49
N LEU A 576 -27.08 -4.30 10.16
CA LEU A 576 -26.15 -5.11 9.36
C LEU A 576 -24.69 -4.75 9.64
N SER A 577 -24.37 -3.45 9.74
CA SER A 577 -23.04 -2.95 10.11
C SER A 577 -22.62 -3.43 11.51
N GLU A 578 -23.45 -3.21 12.53
CA GLU A 578 -23.19 -3.65 13.91
C GLU A 578 -22.97 -5.17 14.01
N MET A 579 -23.70 -5.97 13.22
CA MET A 579 -23.50 -7.42 13.14
C MET A 579 -22.18 -7.81 12.46
N VAL A 580 -21.79 -7.13 11.37
CA VAL A 580 -20.53 -7.40 10.65
C VAL A 580 -19.33 -7.01 11.50
N ALA A 581 -19.33 -5.81 12.09
CA ALA A 581 -18.27 -5.31 12.96
C ALA A 581 -18.08 -6.20 14.19
N ALA A 582 -19.16 -6.66 14.83
CA ALA A 582 -19.10 -7.60 15.95
C ALA A 582 -18.50 -8.96 15.54
N ALA A 583 -18.89 -9.50 14.37
CA ALA A 583 -18.36 -10.76 13.86
C ALA A 583 -16.87 -10.66 13.47
N GLN A 584 -16.43 -9.52 12.90
CA GLN A 584 -15.03 -9.24 12.59
C GLN A 584 -14.19 -9.14 13.88
N LEU A 585 -14.64 -8.38 14.87
CA LEU A 585 -13.97 -8.25 16.19
C LEU A 585 -13.76 -9.60 16.88
N ASP A 586 -14.70 -10.53 16.76
CA ASP A 586 -14.54 -11.85 17.39
C ASP A 586 -13.52 -12.76 16.66
N LEU A 587 -13.21 -12.48 15.39
CA LEU A 587 -12.29 -13.24 14.55
C LEU A 587 -10.84 -12.73 14.58
N ILE A 588 -10.60 -11.44 14.85
CA ILE A 588 -9.25 -10.81 14.86
C ILE A 588 -8.49 -11.13 16.18
N LYS A 589 -8.41 -12.42 16.56
CA LYS A 589 -7.71 -12.88 17.78
C LYS A 589 -6.28 -13.39 17.58
N ASN A 590 -5.77 -13.42 16.34
CA ASN A 590 -4.42 -13.93 16.01
C ASN A 590 -3.71 -13.16 14.87
N ALA A 591 -4.01 -11.87 14.71
CA ALA A 591 -3.26 -11.00 13.78
C ALA A 591 -1.91 -10.57 14.41
N PRO A 592 -0.89 -10.21 13.61
CA PRO A 592 0.26 -9.45 14.12
C PRO A 592 -0.21 -8.06 14.63
N GLU A 593 0.67 -7.36 15.34
CA GLU A 593 0.33 -6.08 15.99
C GLU A 593 -0.15 -5.04 14.95
N LYS A 594 -1.35 -4.50 15.18
CA LYS A 594 -1.91 -3.37 14.40
C LYS A 594 -0.96 -2.17 14.53
N PRO A 595 -0.78 -1.33 13.48
CA PRO A 595 -0.12 -0.03 13.63
C PRO A 595 -0.66 0.74 14.85
N GLU A 596 0.23 1.16 15.74
CA GLU A 596 -0.12 1.95 16.93
C GLU A 596 -0.51 3.37 16.52
N VAL A 597 -1.82 3.63 16.43
CA VAL A 597 -2.38 5.00 16.37
C VAL A 597 -2.13 5.65 17.73
N SER A 598 -1.50 6.84 17.73
CA SER A 598 -0.83 7.38 18.90
C SER A 598 -1.76 8.08 19.89
N GLU A 599 -2.88 8.64 19.39
CA GLU A 599 -3.90 9.28 20.22
C GLU A 599 -5.31 8.75 19.89
N SER A 600 -6.19 8.67 20.91
CA SER A 600 -7.56 8.14 20.78
C SER A 600 -8.54 9.01 19.97
N LYS A 601 -8.03 10.05 19.29
CA LYS A 601 -8.75 11.03 18.46
C LYS A 601 -8.09 11.25 17.09
N GLU A 602 -6.93 10.61 16.85
CA GLU A 602 -6.23 10.57 15.57
C GLU A 602 -6.98 9.60 14.63
N VAL A 603 -7.20 10.00 13.37
CA VAL A 603 -7.94 9.15 12.41
C VAL A 603 -6.98 8.20 11.69
N ASP A 604 -7.26 6.91 11.85
CA ASP A 604 -6.58 5.83 11.18
C ASP A 604 -6.90 5.82 9.66
N LEU A 605 -6.03 6.41 8.85
CA LEU A 605 -6.13 6.42 7.39
C LEU A 605 -5.87 5.05 6.73
N CYS A 606 -5.47 4.03 7.49
CA CYS A 606 -5.51 2.65 7.00
C CYS A 606 -6.90 2.03 7.17
N GLN A 607 -7.70 2.53 8.12
CA GLN A 607 -9.11 2.17 8.30
C GLN A 607 -10.05 3.03 7.45
N PHE A 608 -9.90 4.36 7.46
CA PHE A 608 -10.88 5.30 6.88
C PHE A 608 -10.41 5.92 5.55
N THR A 609 -11.33 6.00 4.59
CA THR A 609 -11.13 6.65 3.27
C THR A 609 -11.92 7.95 3.19
N ILE A 610 -11.27 9.00 2.69
CA ILE A 610 -11.88 10.31 2.38
C ILE A 610 -12.77 10.20 1.15
N LEU A 611 -14.00 10.72 1.25
CA LEU A 611 -14.99 10.70 0.18
C LEU A 611 -15.56 12.10 -0.10
N GLY A 612 -15.58 12.49 -1.38
CA GLY A 612 -16.02 13.82 -1.82
C GLY A 612 -14.99 14.95 -1.69
N GLY A 613 -13.77 14.69 -1.22
CA GLY A 613 -12.67 15.66 -1.17
C GLY A 613 -12.56 16.41 0.16
N VAL A 614 -12.27 17.71 0.12
CA VAL A 614 -11.96 18.54 1.30
C VAL A 614 -12.76 19.85 1.28
N TYR A 615 -13.34 20.20 2.42
CA TYR A 615 -14.10 21.41 2.68
C TYR A 615 -13.24 22.37 3.51
N HIS A 616 -12.62 23.36 2.88
CA HIS A 616 -11.93 24.45 3.60
C HIS A 616 -12.97 25.43 4.14
N LEU A 617 -13.22 25.35 5.45
CA LEU A 617 -14.10 26.25 6.18
C LEU A 617 -13.25 27.35 6.82
N ASP A 618 -13.44 28.60 6.40
CA ASP A 618 -12.72 29.75 6.96
C ASP A 618 -13.66 30.86 7.42
N ILE A 619 -13.33 31.46 8.56
CA ILE A 619 -13.73 32.82 8.89
C ILE A 619 -12.56 33.74 8.53
N LEU A 620 -12.84 34.77 7.74
CA LEU A 620 -11.86 35.65 7.13
C LEU A 620 -12.10 37.08 7.60
N GLU A 621 -11.03 37.85 7.84
CA GLU A 621 -11.18 39.29 8.07
C GLU A 621 -11.62 39.96 6.78
N LEU A 622 -12.62 40.85 6.82
CA LEU A 622 -13.12 41.49 5.61
C LEU A 622 -12.10 42.52 5.09
N PRO A 623 -11.51 42.34 3.88
CA PRO A 623 -10.48 43.24 3.37
C PRO A 623 -10.99 44.68 3.19
N PRO A 624 -10.10 45.68 3.18
CA PRO A 624 -10.49 47.08 3.01
C PRO A 624 -11.32 47.30 1.75
N GLN A 625 -12.59 47.69 1.94
CA GLN A 625 -13.57 47.77 0.85
C GLN A 625 -13.31 48.95 -0.09
N CYS A 626 -13.53 48.73 -1.39
CA CYS A 626 -13.51 49.75 -2.44
C CYS A 626 -14.42 50.95 -2.12
N LYS A 627 -13.89 52.18 -2.23
CA LYS A 627 -14.58 53.44 -1.90
C LYS A 627 -14.53 54.42 -3.09
N PRO A 628 -15.67 55.06 -3.47
CA PRO A 628 -15.69 56.09 -4.49
C PRO A 628 -15.09 57.41 -3.97
N VAL A 629 -13.93 57.81 -4.49
CA VAL A 629 -13.20 59.03 -4.12
C VAL A 629 -13.01 59.89 -5.37
N LYS A 630 -13.73 61.02 -5.43
CA LYS A 630 -13.62 62.02 -6.52
C LYS A 630 -13.78 61.44 -7.95
N GLY A 631 -14.62 60.42 -8.11
CA GLY A 631 -14.86 59.74 -9.39
C GLY A 631 -13.96 58.53 -9.68
N TRP A 632 -12.99 58.24 -8.80
CA TRP A 632 -12.17 57.02 -8.85
C TRP A 632 -12.67 56.01 -7.82
N MET A 633 -12.58 54.71 -8.11
CA MET A 633 -12.73 53.66 -7.10
C MET A 633 -11.35 53.38 -6.51
N MET A 634 -11.19 53.66 -5.22
CA MET A 634 -9.93 53.47 -4.48
C MET A 634 -10.09 52.32 -3.48
N VAL A 635 -9.08 51.46 -3.39
CA VAL A 635 -9.00 50.35 -2.45
C VAL A 635 -7.64 50.37 -1.75
N GLU A 636 -7.60 49.94 -0.49
CA GLU A 636 -6.36 49.78 0.26
C GLU A 636 -5.93 48.32 0.16
N ILE A 637 -4.64 48.09 -0.11
CA ILE A 637 -4.07 46.76 -0.34
C ILE A 637 -3.20 46.41 0.86
N LEU A 638 -3.61 45.39 1.61
CA LEU A 638 -2.84 44.85 2.73
C LEU A 638 -1.60 44.11 2.20
N LYS A 639 -0.51 44.11 2.98
CA LYS A 639 0.72 43.39 2.61
C LYS A 639 0.66 41.90 2.86
N GLU A 640 -0.20 41.47 3.78
CA GLU A 640 -0.24 40.10 4.32
C GLU A 640 -1.32 39.23 3.62
N GLY A 641 -1.99 39.78 2.60
CA GLY A 641 -2.98 39.08 1.80
C GLY A 641 -4.27 38.79 2.56
N LEU A 642 -4.81 37.59 2.35
CA LEU A 642 -6.06 37.13 2.96
C LEU A 642 -5.84 36.66 4.41
N GLN A 643 -6.22 37.48 5.38
CA GLN A 643 -6.10 37.18 6.81
C GLN A 643 -7.31 36.38 7.34
N LYS A 644 -7.05 35.40 8.22
CA LYS A 644 -8.10 34.63 8.92
C LYS A 644 -8.54 35.37 10.19
N PHE A 645 -9.83 35.31 10.50
CA PHE A 645 -10.39 35.81 11.76
C PHE A 645 -10.40 34.68 12.79
N ALA A 646 -9.71 34.85 13.91
CA ALA A 646 -9.59 33.81 14.95
C ALA A 646 -10.93 33.57 15.68
N TYR A 647 -11.38 32.31 15.70
CA TYR A 647 -12.57 31.89 16.45
C TYR A 647 -12.39 30.44 16.97
N PRO A 648 -12.36 30.21 18.29
CA PRO A 648 -12.19 31.23 19.35
C PRO A 648 -10.85 31.99 19.23
N PRO A 649 -10.69 33.17 19.88
CA PRO A 649 -9.43 33.89 19.92
C PRO A 649 -8.39 33.18 20.82
N GLU A 650 -7.11 33.28 20.47
CA GLU A 650 -6.00 32.54 21.11
C GLU A 650 -5.71 32.92 22.56
N ILE A 651 -6.15 34.10 23.03
CA ILE A 651 -5.83 34.63 24.36
C ILE A 651 -7.06 34.49 25.28
N THR A 652 -7.11 33.40 26.05
CA THR A 652 -8.23 33.09 26.98
C THR A 652 -7.76 32.76 28.40
N GLU A 653 -7.00 33.65 29.04
CA GLU A 653 -6.68 33.53 30.48
C GLU A 653 -7.79 34.10 31.40
N ASP A 654 -8.66 35.00 30.90
CA ASP A 654 -9.54 35.87 31.72
C ASP A 654 -11.07 35.60 31.64
N PHE A 655 -11.53 34.50 31.01
CA PHE A 655 -12.98 34.26 30.78
C PHE A 655 -13.52 32.99 31.44
N GLU A 656 -13.78 33.06 32.76
CA GLU A 656 -14.49 32.03 33.56
C GLU A 656 -16.01 31.92 33.24
N THR A 657 -16.39 31.88 31.96
CA THR A 657 -17.78 31.72 31.52
C THR A 657 -17.92 30.62 30.48
N GLU A 658 -18.54 29.51 30.88
CA GLU A 658 -18.96 28.44 29.97
C GLU A 658 -19.74 29.01 28.78
N ASN A 659 -19.40 28.59 27.56
CA ASN A 659 -20.03 29.02 26.30
C ASN A 659 -19.86 30.50 25.90
N ALA A 660 -18.75 31.16 26.26
CA ALA A 660 -18.40 32.48 25.73
C ALA A 660 -18.29 32.50 24.18
N PHE A 661 -17.76 31.42 23.60
CA PHE A 661 -17.61 31.19 22.17
C PHE A 661 -18.26 29.84 21.80
N PRO A 662 -19.58 29.80 21.53
CA PRO A 662 -20.27 28.56 21.18
C PRO A 662 -19.87 28.07 19.77
N PRO A 663 -19.81 26.75 19.52
CA PRO A 663 -19.45 26.20 18.22
C PRO A 663 -20.44 26.61 17.13
N VAL A 664 -19.96 26.66 15.89
CA VAL A 664 -20.78 27.03 14.71
C VAL A 664 -21.35 25.76 14.09
N GLU A 665 -22.65 25.75 13.82
CA GLU A 665 -23.29 24.66 13.08
C GLU A 665 -23.03 24.85 11.58
N VAL A 666 -22.57 23.80 10.92
CA VAL A 666 -22.25 23.73 9.49
C VAL A 666 -23.18 22.70 8.87
N THR A 667 -23.78 23.01 7.72
CA THR A 667 -24.53 22.03 6.92
C THR A 667 -23.90 21.93 5.52
N LEU A 668 -23.52 20.72 5.13
CA LEU A 668 -22.89 20.38 3.87
C LEU A 668 -23.84 19.53 3.01
N GLN A 669 -23.86 19.79 1.70
CA GLN A 669 -24.57 18.98 0.71
C GLN A 669 -23.59 18.02 0.02
N ILE A 670 -23.82 16.71 0.15
CA ILE A 670 -22.99 15.66 -0.43
C ILE A 670 -23.20 15.60 -1.95
N GLN A 671 -22.13 15.39 -2.70
CA GLN A 671 -22.13 15.29 -4.16
C GLN A 671 -22.91 14.07 -4.66
N GLU A 672 -23.55 14.19 -5.83
CA GLU A 672 -24.30 13.09 -6.46
C GLU A 672 -23.43 11.86 -6.75
N LYS A 673 -22.14 12.07 -7.08
CA LYS A 673 -21.17 11.00 -7.37
C LYS A 673 -20.70 10.20 -6.15
N VAL A 674 -20.99 10.64 -4.92
CA VAL A 674 -20.53 10.00 -3.68
C VAL A 674 -21.69 9.28 -3.00
N THR A 675 -21.43 8.06 -2.54
CA THR A 675 -22.39 7.24 -1.78
C THR A 675 -21.79 6.83 -0.45
N PHE A 676 -22.44 7.21 0.65
CA PHE A 676 -22.17 6.72 2.00
C PHE A 676 -23.21 5.67 2.39
N PHE A 677 -22.76 4.51 2.86
CA PHE A 677 -23.59 3.39 3.33
C PHE A 677 -23.95 3.52 4.82
N GLU A 678 -23.17 4.29 5.57
CA GLU A 678 -23.33 4.57 6.99
C GLU A 678 -23.27 6.10 7.25
N GLU A 679 -23.42 6.50 8.51
CA GLU A 679 -23.20 7.88 8.94
C GLU A 679 -21.71 8.27 8.75
N PRO A 680 -21.39 9.30 7.94
CA PRO A 680 -20.02 9.63 7.61
C PRO A 680 -19.26 10.19 8.82
N VAL A 681 -18.03 9.71 9.03
CA VAL A 681 -17.13 10.27 10.04
C VAL A 681 -16.66 11.64 9.55
N VAL A 682 -17.08 12.70 10.23
CA VAL A 682 -16.58 14.06 10.00
C VAL A 682 -15.24 14.22 10.71
N ALA A 683 -14.21 14.67 9.99
CA ALA A 683 -12.88 14.87 10.56
C ALA A 683 -12.29 16.23 10.15
N ARG A 684 -11.62 16.90 11.09
CA ARG A 684 -10.86 18.15 10.86
C ARG A 684 -9.38 17.85 10.64
N TRP A 685 -8.70 18.72 9.92
CA TRP A 685 -7.25 18.66 9.74
C TRP A 685 -6.50 19.24 10.94
N ASP A 686 -5.40 18.59 11.33
CA ASP A 686 -4.40 19.11 12.25
C ASP A 686 -3.18 19.60 11.44
N ALA A 687 -2.98 20.92 11.41
CA ALA A 687 -1.92 21.53 10.61
C ALA A 687 -0.52 21.38 11.24
N GLU A 688 -0.42 21.15 12.55
CA GLU A 688 0.85 20.91 13.25
C GLU A 688 1.25 19.44 13.15
N GLY A 689 0.31 18.53 13.44
CA GLY A 689 0.52 17.09 13.36
C GLY A 689 0.57 16.52 11.94
N LYS A 690 -0.08 17.19 10.99
CA LYS A 690 -0.33 16.73 9.61
C LYS A 690 -1.12 15.40 9.53
N TYR A 691 -2.19 15.32 10.33
CA TYR A 691 -3.14 14.19 10.31
C TYR A 691 -4.58 14.67 10.55
N TRP A 692 -5.55 13.79 10.33
CA TRP A 692 -6.97 14.06 10.55
C TRP A 692 -7.41 13.69 11.97
N ARG A 693 -8.36 14.45 12.53
CA ARG A 693 -8.86 14.29 13.91
C ARG A 693 -10.37 14.42 13.99
N THR A 694 -11.00 13.74 14.94
CA THR A 694 -12.46 13.78 15.16
C THR A 694 -12.90 14.70 16.30
N ASP A 695 -11.98 15.43 16.93
CA ASP A 695 -12.29 16.30 18.07
C ASP A 695 -12.49 17.77 17.69
N GLY A 696 -13.19 18.52 18.55
CA GLY A 696 -13.75 19.83 18.20
C GLY A 696 -14.98 19.75 17.29
N ILE A 697 -15.54 18.55 17.11
CA ILE A 697 -16.72 18.24 16.30
C ILE A 697 -17.79 17.60 17.22
N SER A 698 -19.04 18.02 17.07
CA SER A 698 -20.18 17.53 17.86
C SER A 698 -21.48 17.58 17.05
N ASP A 699 -22.56 16.98 17.57
CA ASP A 699 -23.92 17.00 16.99
C ASP A 699 -23.96 16.70 15.48
N VAL A 700 -23.29 15.60 15.08
CA VAL A 700 -23.31 15.10 13.70
C VAL A 700 -24.66 14.48 13.39
N TYR A 701 -25.23 14.82 12.24
CA TYR A 701 -26.47 14.26 11.69
C TYR A 701 -26.34 14.07 10.18
N TYR A 702 -26.74 12.91 9.68
CA TYR A 702 -26.75 12.57 8.25
C TYR A 702 -28.19 12.28 7.78
N SER A 703 -28.60 12.88 6.66
CA SER A 703 -29.80 12.51 5.90
C SER A 703 -29.38 11.91 4.57
N SER A 704 -29.61 10.60 4.43
CA SER A 704 -29.35 9.81 3.22
C SER A 704 -30.23 10.28 2.05
N GLU A 705 -31.51 10.55 2.31
CA GLU A 705 -32.47 11.03 1.30
C GLU A 705 -32.20 12.48 0.85
N ASP A 706 -31.83 13.39 1.76
CA ASP A 706 -31.51 14.78 1.40
C ASP A 706 -30.10 14.98 0.84
N ARG A 707 -29.22 13.98 0.99
CA ARG A 707 -27.76 14.05 0.82
C ARG A 707 -27.14 15.19 1.65
N LEU A 708 -27.47 15.24 2.94
CA LEU A 708 -27.00 16.28 3.87
C LEU A 708 -26.21 15.72 5.04
N VAL A 709 -25.15 16.43 5.43
CA VAL A 709 -24.49 16.27 6.74
C VAL A 709 -24.51 17.61 7.47
N SER A 710 -25.05 17.63 8.68
CA SER A 710 -24.97 18.77 9.61
C SER A 710 -24.09 18.39 10.80
N PHE A 711 -23.25 19.29 11.27
CA PHE A 711 -22.40 19.10 12.46
C PHE A 711 -22.02 20.45 13.08
N LYS A 712 -21.59 20.46 14.34
CA LYS A 712 -21.07 21.64 15.04
C LYS A 712 -19.55 21.57 15.14
N LEU A 713 -18.90 22.69 14.86
CA LEU A 713 -17.46 22.84 14.80
C LEU A 713 -16.98 23.93 15.79
N GLU A 714 -16.02 23.59 16.65
CA GLU A 714 -15.42 24.51 17.62
C GLU A 714 -14.43 25.50 16.96
N THR A 715 -13.57 24.99 16.07
CA THR A 715 -12.48 25.75 15.42
C THR A 715 -12.50 25.53 13.90
N PHE A 716 -12.43 26.61 13.14
CA PHE A 716 -12.50 26.58 11.66
C PHE A 716 -11.20 26.10 11.00
N GLY A 717 -11.33 25.33 9.92
CA GLY A 717 -10.21 24.80 9.14
C GLY A 717 -10.66 23.85 8.02
N PRO A 718 -9.73 23.08 7.43
CA PRO A 718 -10.07 22.02 6.51
C PRO A 718 -10.81 20.88 7.23
N VAL A 719 -11.96 20.50 6.69
CA VAL A 719 -12.79 19.38 7.17
C VAL A 719 -13.05 18.41 6.01
N THR A 720 -13.20 17.13 6.31
CA THR A 720 -13.51 16.08 5.35
C THR A 720 -14.59 15.13 5.88
N LEU A 721 -15.18 14.35 4.97
CA LEU A 721 -16.13 13.28 5.25
C LEU A 721 -15.49 11.95 4.91
N MET A 722 -15.53 10.99 5.83
CA MET A 722 -14.90 9.68 5.68
C MET A 722 -15.88 8.53 5.90
N GLN A 723 -15.53 7.37 5.34
CA GLN A 723 -16.20 6.09 5.54
C GLN A 723 -15.14 5.02 5.83
N ASP A 724 -15.50 3.92 6.50
CA ASP A 724 -14.59 2.78 6.60
C ASP A 724 -14.27 2.26 5.18
N THR A 725 -12.97 2.15 4.90
CA THR A 725 -12.41 1.67 3.63
C THR A 725 -12.88 0.26 3.30
N HIS A 726 -13.32 -0.49 4.31
CA HIS A 726 -13.63 -1.91 4.25
C HIS A 726 -15.12 -2.24 4.35
N ILE A 727 -16.00 -1.25 4.37
CA ILE A 727 -17.46 -1.43 4.50
C ILE A 727 -18.06 -2.44 3.49
N ASN A 728 -17.42 -2.60 2.33
CA ASN A 728 -17.81 -3.54 1.27
C ASN A 728 -17.02 -4.87 1.31
N MET A 729 -16.37 -5.21 2.44
CA MET A 729 -15.57 -6.43 2.65
C MET A 729 -15.85 -7.04 4.05
N PRO A 730 -15.89 -8.38 4.19
CA PRO A 730 -15.66 -9.40 3.16
C PRO A 730 -16.82 -9.51 2.16
N TYR A 731 -16.55 -10.12 1.01
CA TYR A 731 -17.55 -10.42 0.00
C TYR A 731 -18.40 -11.62 0.45
N GLN A 732 -19.70 -11.56 0.21
CA GLN A 732 -20.61 -12.70 0.41
C GLN A 732 -20.49 -13.74 -0.71
N SER A 733 -20.27 -13.29 -1.95
CA SER A 733 -19.96 -14.16 -3.09
C SER A 733 -19.36 -13.38 -4.27
N TRP A 734 -18.89 -14.11 -5.29
CA TRP A 734 -18.40 -13.56 -6.55
C TRP A 734 -18.55 -14.57 -7.70
N GLU A 735 -18.70 -14.07 -8.93
CA GLU A 735 -18.61 -14.85 -10.18
C GLU A 735 -17.81 -14.06 -11.23
N LEU A 736 -16.82 -14.70 -11.85
CA LEU A 736 -16.18 -14.24 -13.08
C LEU A 736 -16.71 -15.10 -14.22
N ARG A 737 -17.34 -14.50 -15.24
CA ARG A 737 -17.90 -15.24 -16.39
C ARG A 737 -17.48 -14.65 -17.74
N PRO A 738 -17.22 -15.48 -18.78
CA PRO A 738 -17.03 -14.98 -20.13
C PRO A 738 -18.32 -14.34 -20.66
N LEU A 739 -18.15 -13.29 -21.45
CA LEU A 739 -19.16 -12.64 -22.30
C LEU A 739 -18.71 -12.59 -23.76
N GLY A 740 -17.71 -13.38 -24.15
CA GLY A 740 -17.06 -13.37 -25.45
C GLY A 740 -15.56 -13.65 -25.35
N MET A 741 -14.86 -13.73 -26.49
CA MET A 741 -13.45 -14.15 -26.54
C MET A 741 -12.51 -13.26 -25.72
N ASN A 742 -12.67 -11.93 -25.81
CA ASN A 742 -11.87 -10.94 -25.09
C ASN A 742 -12.76 -10.07 -24.19
N LYS A 743 -13.77 -10.69 -23.56
CA LYS A 743 -14.79 -9.98 -22.77
C LYS A 743 -15.28 -10.85 -21.61
N ALA A 744 -15.32 -10.29 -20.41
CA ALA A 744 -15.83 -10.96 -19.21
C ALA A 744 -16.70 -10.03 -18.36
N LEU A 745 -17.42 -10.61 -17.41
CA LEU A 745 -18.08 -9.92 -16.31
C LEU A 745 -17.57 -10.48 -14.99
N LEU A 746 -17.08 -9.61 -14.11
CA LEU A 746 -16.78 -9.90 -12.72
C LEU A 746 -17.90 -9.30 -11.87
N THR A 747 -18.71 -10.15 -11.26
CA THR A 747 -19.70 -9.77 -10.24
C THR A 747 -19.10 -10.02 -8.86
N VAL A 748 -19.17 -9.01 -7.99
CA VAL A 748 -18.81 -9.12 -6.57
C VAL A 748 -20.02 -8.68 -5.74
N THR A 749 -20.45 -9.54 -4.82
CA THR A 749 -21.57 -9.29 -3.90
C THR A 749 -21.03 -9.09 -2.49
N THR A 750 -21.32 -7.94 -1.89
CA THR A 750 -20.93 -7.54 -0.54
C THR A 750 -22.15 -7.61 0.39
N VAL A 751 -22.03 -7.13 1.64
CA VAL A 751 -23.18 -7.00 2.56
C VAL A 751 -24.18 -5.94 2.10
N PHE A 752 -23.73 -4.92 1.37
CA PHE A 752 -24.53 -3.75 1.01
C PHE A 752 -24.78 -3.60 -0.50
N THR A 753 -23.89 -4.14 -1.35
CA THR A 753 -23.92 -3.93 -2.80
C THR A 753 -23.66 -5.19 -3.62
N GLU A 754 -24.28 -5.27 -4.80
CA GLU A 754 -23.84 -6.15 -5.89
C GLU A 754 -23.21 -5.25 -6.96
N ILE A 755 -21.91 -5.41 -7.22
CA ILE A 755 -21.16 -4.62 -8.20
C ILE A 755 -20.82 -5.51 -9.39
N GLN A 756 -21.24 -5.11 -10.59
CA GLN A 756 -20.93 -5.81 -11.85
C GLN A 756 -19.94 -5.01 -12.69
N ILE A 757 -18.74 -5.56 -12.89
CA ILE A 757 -17.65 -4.95 -13.66
C ILE A 757 -17.46 -5.73 -14.96
N GLN A 758 -17.63 -5.05 -16.09
CA GLN A 758 -17.40 -5.64 -17.41
C GLN A 758 -15.98 -5.31 -17.88
N ILE A 759 -15.20 -6.35 -18.16
CA ILE A 759 -13.81 -6.27 -18.64
C ILE A 759 -13.81 -6.60 -20.14
N LYS A 760 -13.10 -5.82 -20.96
CA LYS A 760 -12.97 -6.03 -22.40
C LYS A 760 -11.64 -5.47 -22.93
N GLU A 761 -10.84 -6.32 -23.58
CA GLU A 761 -9.45 -5.97 -23.94
C GLU A 761 -8.72 -5.33 -22.73
N ASN A 762 -8.07 -4.19 -22.91
CA ASN A 762 -7.38 -3.43 -21.85
C ASN A 762 -8.28 -2.49 -21.01
N LEU A 763 -9.61 -2.65 -21.03
CA LEU A 763 -10.56 -1.70 -20.44
C LEU A 763 -11.58 -2.36 -19.51
N CYS A 764 -11.91 -1.66 -18.42
CA CYS A 764 -12.99 -1.96 -17.48
C CYS A 764 -14.12 -0.93 -17.60
N VAL A 765 -15.35 -1.33 -17.31
CA VAL A 765 -16.50 -0.43 -17.15
C VAL A 765 -17.45 -0.97 -16.08
N LEU A 766 -18.08 -0.06 -15.34
CA LEU A 766 -19.16 -0.40 -14.42
C LEU A 766 -20.42 -0.72 -15.24
N ALA A 767 -20.89 -1.96 -15.15
CA ALA A 767 -22.03 -2.45 -15.93
C ALA A 767 -23.36 -2.20 -15.20
N SER A 768 -23.36 -2.39 -13.88
CA SER A 768 -24.44 -2.00 -12.96
C SER A 768 -23.93 -2.06 -11.52
N ILE A 769 -24.58 -1.34 -10.60
CA ILE A 769 -24.60 -1.74 -9.18
C ILE A 769 -26.03 -1.75 -8.62
N LYS A 770 -26.30 -2.74 -7.76
CA LYS A 770 -27.49 -2.79 -6.91
C LYS A 770 -27.11 -2.43 -5.47
N VAL A 771 -27.94 -1.65 -4.81
CA VAL A 771 -27.86 -1.35 -3.38
C VAL A 771 -29.16 -1.83 -2.75
N LYS A 772 -29.11 -2.76 -1.78
CA LYS A 772 -30.30 -3.44 -1.22
C LYS A 772 -31.26 -3.98 -2.30
N ASP A 773 -30.72 -4.77 -3.23
CA ASP A 773 -31.42 -5.35 -4.41
C ASP A 773 -32.09 -4.36 -5.38
N LYS A 774 -31.92 -3.05 -5.19
CA LYS A 774 -32.42 -2.01 -6.10
C LYS A 774 -31.29 -1.51 -6.98
N GLU A 775 -31.52 -1.40 -8.29
CA GLU A 775 -30.58 -0.77 -9.22
C GLU A 775 -30.32 0.68 -8.78
N HIS A 776 -29.04 1.06 -8.70
CA HIS A 776 -28.60 2.38 -8.25
C HIS A 776 -27.70 3.00 -9.31
N GLY A 777 -28.28 3.85 -10.17
CA GLY A 777 -27.55 4.46 -11.28
C GLY A 777 -26.35 5.29 -10.81
N SER A 778 -25.20 5.11 -11.44
CA SER A 778 -23.93 5.74 -11.05
C SER A 778 -23.29 6.53 -12.18
N VAL A 779 -22.63 7.63 -11.81
CA VAL A 779 -21.88 8.53 -12.72
C VAL A 779 -20.71 7.82 -13.42
N LEU A 780 -20.37 6.59 -13.03
CA LEU A 780 -19.36 5.73 -13.66
C LEU A 780 -19.91 4.72 -14.69
N GLU A 781 -21.23 4.51 -14.74
CA GLU A 781 -21.82 3.50 -15.63
C GLU A 781 -21.60 3.85 -17.11
N GLY A 782 -21.23 2.85 -17.90
CA GLY A 782 -20.91 3.02 -19.33
C GLY A 782 -19.58 3.72 -19.66
N LYS A 783 -18.86 4.29 -18.68
CA LYS A 783 -17.53 4.89 -18.88
C LYS A 783 -16.42 3.83 -18.88
N TRP A 784 -15.90 3.54 -20.07
CA TRP A 784 -14.74 2.64 -20.22
C TRP A 784 -13.43 3.34 -19.81
N MET A 785 -12.65 2.68 -18.95
CA MET A 785 -11.40 3.17 -18.37
C MET A 785 -10.36 2.05 -18.31
N ALA A 786 -9.07 2.38 -18.28
CA ALA A 786 -8.03 1.40 -17.95
C ALA A 786 -8.17 0.94 -16.47
N PRO A 787 -7.66 -0.25 -16.08
CA PRO A 787 -7.91 -0.81 -14.75
C PRO A 787 -7.50 0.09 -13.57
N VAL A 788 -6.38 0.82 -13.66
CA VAL A 788 -5.91 1.72 -12.58
C VAL A 788 -6.85 2.94 -12.42
N PRO A 789 -7.12 3.76 -13.46
CA PRO A 789 -8.15 4.80 -13.40
C PRO A 789 -9.53 4.29 -12.95
N PHE A 790 -9.94 3.10 -13.41
CA PHE A 790 -11.22 2.49 -13.01
C PHE A 790 -11.30 2.22 -11.51
N ILE A 791 -10.24 1.65 -10.91
CA ILE A 791 -10.14 1.39 -9.47
C ILE A 791 -10.17 2.70 -8.68
N ILE A 792 -9.44 3.73 -9.11
CA ILE A 792 -9.41 5.05 -8.46
C ILE A 792 -10.82 5.66 -8.47
N ALA A 793 -11.46 5.73 -9.63
CA ALA A 793 -12.80 6.29 -9.78
C ALA A 793 -13.84 5.55 -8.92
N LEU A 794 -13.81 4.21 -8.88
CA LEU A 794 -14.74 3.43 -8.07
C LEU A 794 -14.52 3.60 -6.56
N LYS A 795 -13.27 3.80 -6.11
CA LYS A 795 -12.95 4.17 -4.72
C LYS A 795 -13.49 5.56 -4.37
N GLU A 796 -13.30 6.56 -5.22
CA GLU A 796 -13.76 7.94 -4.99
C GLU A 796 -15.29 8.08 -4.86
N THR A 797 -16.08 7.16 -5.44
CA THR A 797 -17.54 7.12 -5.26
C THR A 797 -17.99 6.43 -3.97
N GLY A 798 -17.08 5.83 -3.19
CA GLY A 798 -17.37 5.05 -1.98
C GLY A 798 -17.52 3.54 -2.20
N LEU A 799 -17.38 3.07 -3.44
CA LEU A 799 -17.61 1.67 -3.85
C LEU A 799 -16.32 0.83 -3.76
N ASN A 800 -15.56 0.95 -2.68
CA ASN A 800 -14.28 0.25 -2.55
C ASN A 800 -14.43 -1.26 -2.32
N ILE A 801 -14.08 -2.06 -3.33
CA ILE A 801 -13.90 -3.52 -3.24
C ILE A 801 -12.44 -3.95 -3.48
N PHE A 802 -11.45 -3.09 -3.21
CA PHE A 802 -10.05 -3.36 -3.49
C PHE A 802 -9.20 -3.24 -2.20
N PRO A 803 -8.91 -4.36 -1.52
CA PRO A 803 -8.16 -4.36 -0.27
C PRO A 803 -6.75 -3.79 -0.43
N THR A 804 -6.28 -3.11 0.61
CA THR A 804 -4.91 -2.62 0.74
C THR A 804 -4.02 -3.69 1.38
N VAL A 805 -2.71 -3.41 1.50
CA VAL A 805 -1.80 -4.25 2.30
C VAL A 805 -2.21 -4.31 3.78
N TYR A 806 -2.95 -3.32 4.29
CA TYR A 806 -3.39 -3.23 5.69
C TYR A 806 -4.80 -3.79 5.93
N SER A 807 -5.59 -4.07 4.90
CA SER A 807 -7.00 -4.46 5.05
C SER A 807 -7.24 -5.73 5.87
N HIS A 808 -6.24 -6.60 5.98
CA HIS A 808 -6.28 -7.81 6.81
C HIS A 808 -6.23 -7.55 8.34
N PHE A 809 -5.99 -6.31 8.78
CA PHE A 809 -6.12 -5.89 10.18
C PHE A 809 -7.55 -5.50 10.57
N TYR A 810 -8.39 -5.16 9.58
CA TYR A 810 -9.75 -4.65 9.77
C TYR A 810 -10.81 -5.68 9.36
N VAL A 811 -10.51 -6.49 8.33
CA VAL A 811 -11.42 -7.48 7.75
C VAL A 811 -11.01 -8.89 8.16
N ALA A 812 -11.98 -9.72 8.53
CA ALA A 812 -11.78 -11.15 8.66
C ALA A 812 -11.51 -11.78 7.27
N ILE A 813 -10.32 -12.37 7.10
CA ILE A 813 -9.89 -13.00 5.83
C ILE A 813 -9.67 -14.50 5.95
N ASN A 814 -9.82 -15.19 4.82
CA ASN A 814 -9.37 -16.57 4.63
C ASN A 814 -7.84 -16.61 4.46
N ASN A 815 -7.13 -16.55 5.59
CA ASN A 815 -5.68 -16.35 5.63
C ASN A 815 -4.89 -17.48 4.92
N LYS A 816 -4.42 -17.20 3.70
CA LYS A 816 -3.57 -18.12 2.92
C LYS A 816 -2.07 -17.88 3.17
N ALA A 817 -1.29 -18.95 3.16
CA ALA A 817 0.08 -19.00 3.62
C ALA A 817 1.02 -18.15 2.77
N SER A 818 1.48 -17.03 3.33
CA SER A 818 2.50 -16.17 2.71
C SER A 818 3.88 -16.84 2.76
N THR A 819 4.18 -17.65 1.75
CA THR A 819 5.54 -18.14 1.48
C THR A 819 6.33 -17.02 0.78
N THR A 820 6.92 -16.13 1.58
CA THR A 820 7.52 -14.88 1.11
C THR A 820 8.69 -15.08 0.14
N LEU A 821 8.42 -14.94 -1.17
CA LEU A 821 9.45 -14.59 -2.16
C LEU A 821 9.41 -13.08 -2.39
N TYR A 822 10.47 -12.39 -1.98
CA TYR A 822 10.72 -10.98 -2.32
C TYR A 822 11.09 -10.85 -3.82
N LEU A 823 10.10 -10.94 -4.70
CA LEU A 823 10.29 -10.84 -6.16
C LEU A 823 9.38 -9.80 -6.83
N PHE A 824 8.26 -9.45 -6.20
CA PHE A 824 7.49 -8.25 -6.52
C PHE A 824 7.24 -7.46 -5.23
N LEU A 825 7.87 -6.30 -5.11
CA LEU A 825 7.53 -5.31 -4.10
C LEU A 825 6.09 -4.81 -4.34
N TYR A 826 5.45 -4.31 -3.29
CA TYR A 826 4.07 -3.76 -3.24
C TYR A 826 2.87 -4.72 -3.22
N TRP A 827 2.97 -6.01 -3.60
CA TRP A 827 1.82 -6.93 -3.52
C TRP A 827 2.08 -8.13 -2.59
N GLN A 828 1.64 -8.04 -1.32
CA GLN A 828 1.64 -9.17 -0.38
C GLN A 828 0.48 -10.14 -0.64
N VAL A 829 0.48 -10.77 -1.82
CA VAL A 829 -0.44 -11.85 -2.20
C VAL A 829 0.24 -13.22 -1.99
N PRO A 830 -0.41 -14.16 -1.27
CA PRO A 830 0.03 -15.54 -1.16
C PRO A 830 0.24 -16.19 -2.53
N LEU A 831 1.33 -16.94 -2.70
CA LEU A 831 1.74 -17.50 -4.00
C LEU A 831 0.68 -18.39 -4.66
N VAL A 832 -0.17 -19.04 -3.85
CA VAL A 832 -1.33 -19.83 -4.32
C VAL A 832 -2.40 -18.96 -4.97
N GLU A 833 -2.72 -17.79 -4.40
CA GLU A 833 -3.66 -16.81 -4.98
C GLU A 833 -3.13 -16.27 -6.31
N MET A 834 -1.87 -15.81 -6.34
CA MET A 834 -1.25 -15.23 -7.53
C MET A 834 -1.36 -16.18 -8.74
N LYS A 835 -0.93 -17.43 -8.56
CA LYS A 835 -0.99 -18.46 -9.60
C LYS A 835 -2.42 -18.87 -9.97
N ALA A 836 -3.35 -18.84 -9.00
CA ALA A 836 -4.76 -19.10 -9.27
C ALA A 836 -5.32 -18.02 -10.20
N TYR A 837 -5.13 -16.74 -9.86
CA TYR A 837 -5.62 -15.62 -10.68
C TYR A 837 -5.00 -15.59 -12.09
N GLN A 838 -3.70 -15.88 -12.23
CA GLN A 838 -3.06 -15.99 -13.55
C GLN A 838 -3.70 -17.08 -14.42
N GLN A 839 -3.94 -18.27 -13.87
CA GLN A 839 -4.52 -19.39 -14.63
C GLN A 839 -6.04 -19.24 -14.81
N MET A 840 -6.76 -18.60 -13.88
CA MET A 840 -8.15 -18.19 -14.05
C MET A 840 -8.29 -17.16 -15.18
N ALA A 841 -7.38 -16.19 -15.27
CA ALA A 841 -7.37 -15.19 -16.33
C ALA A 841 -7.10 -15.79 -17.71
N LEU A 842 -6.12 -16.69 -17.83
CA LEU A 842 -5.87 -17.46 -19.06
C LEU A 842 -7.11 -18.24 -19.53
N LEU A 843 -7.89 -18.80 -18.60
CA LEU A 843 -9.09 -19.56 -18.88
C LEU A 843 -10.36 -18.69 -19.09
N SER A 844 -10.30 -17.38 -18.78
CA SER A 844 -11.49 -16.52 -18.62
C SER A 844 -12.29 -16.22 -19.91
N SER A 845 -11.74 -16.55 -21.08
CA SER A 845 -12.42 -16.44 -22.39
C SER A 845 -13.38 -17.60 -22.70
N ALA A 846 -13.32 -18.69 -21.92
CA ALA A 846 -14.18 -19.87 -22.11
C ALA A 846 -14.71 -20.51 -20.81
N PHE A 847 -14.19 -20.13 -19.63
CA PHE A 847 -14.57 -20.70 -18.35
C PHE A 847 -15.06 -19.63 -17.36
N ALA A 848 -16.21 -19.92 -16.76
CA ALA A 848 -16.70 -19.18 -15.60
C ALA A 848 -16.10 -19.76 -14.31
N PHE A 849 -15.80 -18.88 -13.36
CA PHE A 849 -15.29 -19.17 -12.02
C PHE A 849 -16.20 -18.54 -10.98
N GLY A 850 -16.34 -19.15 -9.80
CA GLY A 850 -17.15 -18.55 -8.74
C GLY A 850 -16.81 -18.99 -7.32
N TRP A 851 -17.18 -18.13 -6.37
CA TRP A 851 -17.07 -18.32 -4.93
C TRP A 851 -17.59 -19.69 -4.46
N SER A 852 -16.87 -20.34 -3.56
CA SER A 852 -17.32 -21.58 -2.92
C SER A 852 -17.25 -21.48 -1.39
N LYS A 853 -18.32 -21.90 -0.71
CA LYS A 853 -18.39 -21.90 0.76
C LYS A 853 -17.23 -22.68 1.41
N TRP A 854 -16.76 -23.71 0.70
CA TRP A 854 -15.69 -24.60 1.14
C TRP A 854 -14.31 -23.95 1.19
N ASN A 855 -14.10 -22.81 0.53
CA ASN A 855 -12.83 -22.09 0.58
C ASN A 855 -12.44 -21.74 2.03
N THR A 856 -13.43 -21.36 2.86
CA THR A 856 -13.27 -20.96 4.27
C THR A 856 -12.85 -22.10 5.19
N LEU A 857 -13.20 -23.34 4.85
CA LEU A 857 -12.82 -24.57 5.58
C LEU A 857 -11.56 -25.22 5.02
N CYS A 858 -11.04 -24.70 3.91
CA CYS A 858 -9.82 -25.16 3.28
C CYS A 858 -8.59 -24.58 3.97
N ASN A 859 -7.52 -25.36 4.03
CA ASN A 859 -6.26 -24.98 4.67
C ASN A 859 -5.60 -23.74 4.01
N SER A 860 -4.57 -23.19 4.66
CA SER A 860 -3.91 -21.97 4.20
C SER A 860 -3.02 -22.13 2.96
N THR A 861 -2.60 -23.34 2.57
CA THR A 861 -1.82 -23.53 1.33
C THR A 861 -2.69 -23.69 0.09
N ASN A 862 -4.00 -23.91 0.27
CA ASN A 862 -4.91 -24.29 -0.80
C ASN A 862 -6.06 -23.26 -0.95
N VAL A 863 -6.60 -23.15 -2.16
CA VAL A 863 -7.83 -22.41 -2.47
C VAL A 863 -8.87 -23.35 -3.09
N VAL A 864 -10.17 -23.07 -2.85
CA VAL A 864 -11.29 -23.84 -3.43
C VAL A 864 -12.28 -22.90 -4.12
N PHE A 865 -12.67 -23.23 -5.35
CA PHE A 865 -13.62 -22.45 -6.13
C PHE A 865 -14.41 -23.35 -7.10
N LYS A 866 -15.54 -22.85 -7.58
CA LYS A 866 -16.32 -23.47 -8.67
C LYS A 866 -15.73 -23.09 -10.03
N VAL A 867 -15.77 -24.02 -10.98
CA VAL A 867 -15.47 -23.80 -12.40
C VAL A 867 -16.57 -24.41 -13.28
N ARG A 868 -16.92 -23.75 -14.39
CA ARG A 868 -17.89 -24.21 -15.40
C ARG A 868 -17.46 -23.72 -16.79
N GLU A 869 -17.45 -24.60 -17.79
CA GLU A 869 -17.26 -24.18 -19.20
C GLU A 869 -18.46 -23.35 -19.67
N THR A 870 -18.25 -22.25 -20.40
CA THR A 870 -19.31 -21.34 -20.83
C THR A 870 -18.94 -20.72 -22.19
N LEU A 871 -19.53 -21.27 -23.25
CA LEU A 871 -19.19 -20.94 -24.64
C LEU A 871 -20.08 -19.86 -25.29
N THR A 872 -21.27 -19.60 -24.73
CA THR A 872 -22.33 -18.76 -25.31
C THR A 872 -22.74 -17.62 -24.37
N GLU A 873 -23.13 -16.48 -24.93
CA GLU A 873 -23.60 -15.31 -24.16
C GLU A 873 -25.01 -15.51 -23.55
N GLU A 874 -25.85 -16.35 -24.15
CA GLU A 874 -27.19 -16.64 -23.64
C GLU A 874 -27.12 -17.46 -22.34
N HIS A 875 -27.91 -17.07 -21.33
CA HIS A 875 -28.08 -17.82 -20.09
C HIS A 875 -29.01 -19.03 -20.30
N PRO A 876 -28.53 -20.28 -20.25
CA PRO A 876 -29.40 -21.45 -20.20
C PRO A 876 -29.87 -21.59 -18.75
N ILE A 877 -31.17 -21.45 -18.52
CA ILE A 877 -31.74 -21.29 -17.16
C ILE A 877 -31.47 -22.50 -16.24
N ASP A 878 -31.29 -23.69 -16.81
CA ASP A 878 -30.99 -24.94 -16.07
C ASP A 878 -29.83 -25.73 -16.71
N ILE A 879 -28.57 -25.46 -16.30
CA ILE A 879 -27.44 -26.40 -16.46
C ILE A 879 -26.61 -26.46 -15.15
N PRO A 880 -26.77 -27.51 -14.32
CA PRO A 880 -26.17 -27.59 -12.98
C PRO A 880 -24.69 -28.04 -12.96
N ASN A 881 -23.93 -27.77 -14.03
CA ASN A 881 -22.58 -28.32 -14.23
C ASN A 881 -21.44 -27.47 -13.62
N TRP A 882 -21.66 -26.87 -12.45
CA TRP A 882 -20.55 -26.31 -11.66
C TRP A 882 -19.78 -27.46 -10.99
N ALA A 883 -18.48 -27.54 -11.23
CA ALA A 883 -17.58 -28.47 -10.55
C ALA A 883 -16.67 -27.73 -9.57
N LEU A 884 -16.41 -28.33 -8.40
CA LEU A 884 -15.47 -27.79 -7.42
C LEU A 884 -14.05 -28.25 -7.73
N PHE A 885 -13.11 -27.31 -7.69
CA PHE A 885 -11.69 -27.56 -7.84
C PHE A 885 -10.93 -27.02 -6.63
N MET A 886 -9.88 -27.72 -6.24
CA MET A 886 -8.90 -27.28 -5.25
C MET A 886 -7.54 -27.12 -5.91
N PHE A 887 -6.80 -26.08 -5.51
CA PHE A 887 -5.50 -25.74 -6.05
C PHE A 887 -4.52 -25.31 -4.94
N SER A 888 -3.31 -25.85 -4.94
CA SER A 888 -2.24 -25.58 -3.96
C SER A 888 -1.15 -24.61 -4.46
N GLY A 889 -1.27 -24.10 -5.69
CA GLY A 889 -0.18 -23.36 -6.35
C GLY A 889 0.86 -24.25 -7.04
N ASP A 890 0.81 -25.58 -6.84
CA ASP A 890 1.70 -26.55 -7.48
C ASP A 890 1.01 -27.87 -7.90
N ARG A 891 -0.27 -28.04 -7.54
CA ARG A 891 -1.17 -29.14 -7.92
C ARG A 891 -2.60 -28.63 -8.00
N ALA A 892 -3.39 -29.15 -8.94
CA ALA A 892 -4.82 -28.87 -9.12
C ALA A 892 -5.61 -30.19 -9.19
N TRP A 893 -6.77 -30.25 -8.55
CA TRP A 893 -7.69 -31.39 -8.66
C TRP A 893 -9.16 -31.04 -8.51
N ARG A 894 -10.03 -31.83 -9.16
CA ARG A 894 -11.48 -31.77 -8.98
C ARG A 894 -11.87 -32.51 -7.68
N LEU A 895 -12.73 -31.88 -6.88
CA LEU A 895 -13.27 -32.48 -5.66
C LEU A 895 -14.46 -33.39 -5.98
N LYS A 896 -14.67 -34.40 -5.12
CA LYS A 896 -15.85 -35.28 -5.16
C LYS A 896 -17.12 -34.62 -4.61
N ILE A 897 -16.98 -33.64 -3.73
CA ILE A 897 -18.09 -32.91 -3.10
C ILE A 897 -18.67 -31.83 -4.03
N ASN A 898 -19.86 -31.34 -3.67
CA ASN A 898 -20.54 -30.20 -4.29
C ASN A 898 -20.91 -29.14 -3.23
N GLU A 899 -21.54 -28.04 -3.63
CA GLU A 899 -22.00 -26.99 -2.69
C GLU A 899 -23.12 -27.45 -1.74
N GLU A 900 -23.85 -28.52 -2.08
CA GLU A 900 -24.94 -29.09 -1.27
C GLU A 900 -24.43 -30.08 -0.20
N SER A 901 -23.16 -30.49 -0.26
CA SER A 901 -22.60 -31.50 0.63
C SER A 901 -22.60 -31.03 2.10
N GLU A 902 -22.80 -31.99 3.02
CA GLU A 902 -22.90 -31.73 4.48
C GLU A 902 -21.55 -31.42 5.14
N SER A 903 -20.44 -31.89 4.57
CA SER A 903 -19.10 -31.76 5.16
C SER A 903 -18.01 -31.57 4.10
N PHE A 904 -16.95 -30.88 4.49
CA PHE A 904 -15.79 -30.67 3.62
C PHE A 904 -15.00 -31.96 3.44
N SER A 905 -14.54 -32.22 2.21
CA SER A 905 -13.68 -33.36 1.90
C SER A 905 -12.76 -33.01 0.74
N GLU A 906 -11.46 -33.19 0.97
CA GLU A 906 -10.41 -32.99 -0.04
C GLU A 906 -10.35 -34.14 -1.08
N ALA A 907 -11.26 -35.12 -0.97
CA ALA A 907 -11.29 -36.33 -1.77
C ALA A 907 -11.44 -36.03 -3.28
N LEU A 908 -10.56 -36.64 -4.06
CA LEU A 908 -10.52 -36.60 -5.51
C LEU A 908 -11.83 -37.11 -6.14
N GLY A 909 -12.30 -36.41 -7.18
CA GLY A 909 -13.46 -36.80 -7.98
C GLY A 909 -13.35 -38.21 -8.56
N GLU A 910 -14.49 -38.88 -8.77
CA GLU A 910 -14.50 -40.21 -9.38
C GLU A 910 -13.98 -40.13 -10.82
N GLU A 911 -13.11 -41.08 -11.18
CA GLU A 911 -12.37 -41.18 -12.45
C GLU A 911 -11.46 -39.99 -12.82
N THR A 912 -11.33 -38.95 -11.99
CA THR A 912 -10.37 -37.85 -12.21
C THR A 912 -8.97 -38.14 -11.67
N GLU A 913 -7.97 -37.43 -12.20
CA GLU A 913 -6.59 -37.38 -11.69
C GLU A 913 -6.27 -35.99 -11.14
N PHE A 914 -5.04 -35.78 -10.66
CA PHE A 914 -4.51 -34.46 -10.35
C PHE A 914 -3.38 -34.08 -11.31
N HIS A 915 -3.24 -32.77 -11.55
CA HIS A 915 -2.27 -32.18 -12.48
C HIS A 915 -1.40 -31.16 -11.74
N SER A 916 -0.27 -30.78 -12.33
CA SER A 916 0.64 -29.78 -11.76
C SER A 916 0.14 -28.34 -11.95
N THR A 917 -0.93 -28.14 -12.75
CA THR A 917 -1.48 -26.83 -13.11
C THR A 917 -3.02 -26.85 -13.15
N LEU A 918 -3.66 -25.72 -12.84
CA LEU A 918 -5.11 -25.54 -12.97
C LEU A 918 -5.52 -25.61 -14.45
N TYR A 919 -4.74 -25.00 -15.34
CA TYR A 919 -4.98 -25.04 -16.79
C TYR A 919 -5.14 -26.48 -17.31
N HIS A 920 -4.23 -27.40 -16.97
CA HIS A 920 -4.33 -28.80 -17.41
C HIS A 920 -5.52 -29.54 -16.78
N MET A 921 -5.77 -29.34 -15.48
CA MET A 921 -6.92 -29.95 -14.80
C MET A 921 -8.28 -29.48 -15.36
N VAL A 922 -8.38 -28.26 -15.90
CA VAL A 922 -9.58 -27.78 -16.58
C VAL A 922 -9.63 -28.27 -18.04
N LYS A 923 -8.49 -28.24 -18.75
CA LYS A 923 -8.31 -28.72 -20.14
C LYS A 923 -8.68 -30.19 -20.35
N ASP A 924 -8.41 -31.07 -19.38
CA ASP A 924 -8.80 -32.49 -19.46
C ASP A 924 -10.33 -32.70 -19.46
N ALA A 925 -11.11 -31.74 -18.97
CA ALA A 925 -12.58 -31.74 -19.00
C ALA A 925 -13.17 -30.82 -20.10
N ALA A 926 -12.34 -30.12 -20.86
CA ALA A 926 -12.74 -29.04 -21.76
C ALA A 926 -13.20 -29.53 -23.15
N SER A 927 -14.14 -28.80 -23.76
CA SER A 927 -14.39 -28.91 -25.19
C SER A 927 -13.22 -28.36 -26.02
N LYS A 928 -13.12 -28.80 -27.28
CA LYS A 928 -12.13 -28.27 -28.22
C LYS A 928 -12.32 -26.78 -28.49
N GLU A 929 -13.57 -26.31 -28.51
CA GLU A 929 -13.89 -24.90 -28.73
C GLU A 929 -13.43 -24.03 -27.55
N ALA A 930 -13.55 -24.52 -26.31
CA ALA A 930 -13.03 -23.83 -25.14
C ALA A 930 -11.50 -23.69 -25.17
N VAL A 931 -10.79 -24.77 -25.52
CA VAL A 931 -9.32 -24.75 -25.65
C VAL A 931 -8.85 -23.84 -26.80
N GLU A 932 -9.60 -23.79 -27.90
CA GLU A 932 -9.33 -22.88 -29.02
C GLU A 932 -9.56 -21.41 -28.62
N LYS A 933 -10.69 -21.10 -27.96
CA LYS A 933 -10.99 -19.75 -27.42
C LYS A 933 -9.91 -19.25 -26.45
N VAL A 934 -9.45 -20.10 -25.53
CA VAL A 934 -8.33 -19.79 -24.63
C VAL A 934 -7.07 -19.44 -25.39
N ARG A 935 -6.68 -20.26 -26.37
CA ARG A 935 -5.47 -20.06 -27.20
C ARG A 935 -5.57 -18.89 -28.18
N SER A 936 -6.77 -18.43 -28.52
CA SER A 936 -7.00 -17.15 -29.23
C SER A 936 -7.10 -15.93 -28.31
N SER A 937 -6.75 -16.10 -27.02
CA SER A 937 -6.67 -15.06 -25.97
C SER A 937 -6.05 -13.73 -26.44
N SER A 938 -6.71 -12.58 -26.30
CA SER A 938 -5.99 -11.30 -26.29
C SER A 938 -5.16 -11.18 -25.01
N CYS A 939 -3.86 -10.98 -25.15
CA CYS A 939 -2.92 -10.81 -24.03
C CYS A 939 -3.31 -9.63 -23.12
N GLN A 940 -3.85 -8.55 -23.72
CA GLN A 940 -4.37 -7.39 -22.98
C GLN A 940 -5.62 -7.71 -22.15
N PHE A 941 -6.48 -8.60 -22.65
CA PHE A 941 -7.66 -9.07 -21.91
C PHE A 941 -7.26 -9.97 -20.74
N VAL A 942 -6.35 -10.93 -20.97
CA VAL A 942 -5.83 -11.82 -19.91
C VAL A 942 -5.13 -11.02 -18.80
N ASP A 943 -4.26 -10.07 -19.15
CA ASP A 943 -3.62 -9.16 -18.21
C ASP A 943 -4.65 -8.36 -17.40
N SER A 944 -5.67 -7.79 -18.05
CA SER A 944 -6.71 -6.98 -17.37
C SER A 944 -7.58 -7.82 -16.42
N VAL A 945 -7.96 -9.05 -16.81
CA VAL A 945 -8.69 -9.96 -15.91
C VAL A 945 -7.81 -10.38 -14.73
N CYS A 946 -6.54 -10.71 -14.97
CA CYS A 946 -5.60 -11.04 -13.90
C CYS A 946 -5.38 -9.86 -12.94
N TYR A 947 -5.25 -8.64 -13.47
CA TYR A 947 -5.08 -7.42 -12.69
C TYR A 947 -6.30 -7.12 -11.81
N MET A 948 -7.51 -7.25 -12.35
CA MET A 948 -8.75 -7.06 -11.57
C MET A 948 -8.91 -8.12 -10.48
N LEU A 949 -8.57 -9.38 -10.76
CA LEU A 949 -8.57 -10.47 -9.77
C LEU A 949 -7.53 -10.25 -8.67
N LEU A 950 -6.30 -9.86 -9.02
CA LEU A 950 -5.24 -9.50 -8.07
C LEU A 950 -5.60 -8.29 -7.21
N SER A 951 -6.31 -7.31 -7.78
CA SER A 951 -6.75 -6.07 -7.11
C SER A 951 -7.90 -6.28 -6.13
N THR A 952 -8.82 -7.21 -6.45
CA THR A 952 -9.98 -7.55 -5.61
C THR A 952 -9.69 -8.67 -4.60
N ARG A 953 -8.71 -9.55 -4.87
CA ARG A 953 -8.33 -10.66 -3.99
C ARG A 953 -9.50 -11.56 -3.55
N VAL A 954 -10.39 -11.88 -4.50
CA VAL A 954 -11.63 -12.63 -4.27
C VAL A 954 -11.45 -14.04 -3.66
N LEU A 955 -10.24 -14.62 -3.59
CA LEU A 955 -10.02 -15.90 -2.89
C LEU A 955 -9.61 -15.76 -1.41
N SER A 956 -9.26 -14.55 -0.96
CA SER A 956 -8.88 -14.25 0.45
C SER A 956 -9.96 -13.51 1.22
N TYR A 957 -10.70 -12.63 0.56
CA TYR A 957 -11.70 -11.74 1.19
C TYR A 957 -13.14 -12.26 1.04
N SER A 958 -13.34 -13.58 0.93
CA SER A 958 -14.65 -14.27 0.75
C SER A 958 -14.68 -15.70 1.29
#